data_AF-A0A0R1QWH6-F1
#
_entry.id   AF-A0A0R1QWH6-F1
#
_cell.length_a   1.000
_cell.length_b   1.000
_cell.length_c   1.000
_cell.angle_alpha   90.00
_cell.angle_beta   90.00
_cell.angle_gamma   90.00
#
_symmetry.space_group_name_H-M   'P 1'
#
loop_
_entity.id
_entity.type
_entity.pdbx_description
1 polymer ?
#
loop_
_entity_poly.entity_id
_entity_poly.type
_entity_poly.pdbx_seq_one_letter_code
_entity_poly.pdbx_strand_id
1 'polypeptide(L)'
;MMMRKVIYALFIGFMALLFGTALTSPVTTHAAEIQVSGLGAADAIIKDANGQNVTNSTSFNKYQDYTVNYNWSIPDGVKVAGNTSTVTVPAGLEPNADISFDIKDANGTVVGTFKIQAGSSTGTITYNEAADNAANRTGSLSFHATGSNDNNNHGSGWTINKIGWISGQDSKGTPTELTWNVAFNSKSASIGTITITDTLGPNQTFIPGSVVAPTGDYDAKGNFIPDGGSLTPDVSVNGQTITFTFKNVEKAVDMTYKTKPQLTDNDGKWTNTAYSSNGGTVSATVSWGGSGSGSGDALGSVILNKTAPDGSKLAGAVYKLLDAKGNVVIPELVTDDNGQLSVKGMNPGNYSLVEVSAPAGYTVNTTPHDFTIVAGVTTPVTVSAIDNKDTDLGGVPDKGSVTVNKKGADGQALPGAVFKLVDATGKVIKENMVTDNEGHLYIPGLAAGTYTLIETQAPEGYEVNEKPIEFTIPETGNQNATVTVTDEKTPGEPGNPGEPGEPTPPTGPTEPGNPGEPTPPTGPTTPTEPGAPGEPTPPTGPTTPTEPGAPGEPTPPTEPTTPTEPGAPGEPTPPTGPTTPTGPSAPGEPTPPTGPTTPTNPSIPGTTTPTTPTTPAIPGTATPVTPGTPSVTTPGVMQPGQGSAGATGTPSDGTAGSAAIGNGQGTGTTGAAATGELPQTSEQQSPLAVIIGLISLIGLGLFGWFHKPLN
;
A
#
# COMPACT_ATOMS: atom_id res chain seq x y z
N MET A 1 -65.26 -1.83 -2.50
CA MET A 1 -64.29 -1.15 -3.40
C MET A 1 -63.38 -0.16 -2.65
N MET A 2 -63.92 0.77 -1.83
CA MET A 2 -63.15 1.80 -1.08
C MET A 2 -61.86 1.29 -0.39
N MET A 3 -61.94 0.18 0.34
CA MET A 3 -60.82 -0.32 1.17
C MET A 3 -59.55 -0.67 0.36
N ARG A 4 -59.65 -0.99 -0.93
CA ARG A 4 -58.48 -1.19 -1.81
C ARG A 4 -57.75 0.11 -2.15
N LYS A 5 -58.44 1.25 -2.25
CA LYS A 5 -57.82 2.54 -2.57
C LYS A 5 -57.00 3.10 -1.40
N VAL A 6 -57.48 2.92 -0.16
CA VAL A 6 -56.75 3.34 1.05
C VAL A 6 -55.44 2.57 1.22
N ILE A 7 -55.46 1.25 0.98
CA ILE A 7 -54.25 0.41 1.06
C ILE A 7 -53.22 0.80 -0.02
N TYR A 8 -53.65 1.06 -1.27
CA TYR A 8 -52.73 1.53 -2.31
C TYR A 8 -52.15 2.93 -2.02
N ALA A 9 -52.94 3.86 -1.48
CA ALA A 9 -52.45 5.19 -1.10
C ALA A 9 -51.40 5.11 0.02
N LEU A 10 -51.61 4.25 1.02
CA LEU A 10 -50.62 3.99 2.07
C LEU A 10 -49.34 3.33 1.51
N PHE A 11 -49.47 2.38 0.58
CA PHE A 11 -48.31 1.70 -0.02
C PHE A 11 -47.44 2.65 -0.89
N ILE A 12 -48.09 3.54 -1.66
CA ILE A 12 -47.40 4.56 -2.46
C ILE A 12 -46.77 5.63 -1.56
N GLY A 13 -47.47 6.06 -0.49
CA GLY A 13 -46.91 6.98 0.50
C GLY A 13 -45.68 6.40 1.22
N PHE A 14 -45.68 5.11 1.53
CA PHE A 14 -44.54 4.44 2.14
C PHE A 14 -43.35 4.28 1.18
N MET A 15 -43.61 4.04 -0.12
CA MET A 15 -42.55 4.04 -1.15
C MET A 15 -41.95 5.43 -1.37
N ALA A 16 -42.76 6.49 -1.38
CA ALA A 16 -42.26 7.87 -1.48
C ALA A 16 -41.39 8.25 -0.27
N LEU A 17 -41.74 7.78 0.93
CA LEU A 17 -40.93 8.00 2.14
C LEU A 17 -39.60 7.22 2.11
N LEU A 18 -39.53 6.08 1.41
CA LEU A 18 -38.33 5.25 1.27
C LEU A 18 -37.32 5.75 0.23
N PHE A 19 -37.73 6.60 -0.72
CA PHE A 19 -36.82 7.28 -1.66
C PHE A 19 -36.56 8.75 -1.30
N GLY A 20 -37.33 9.33 -0.37
CA GLY A 20 -37.24 10.75 0.00
C GLY A 20 -36.03 11.16 0.85
N THR A 21 -35.22 10.22 1.33
CA THR A 21 -34.02 10.49 2.14
C THR A 21 -32.74 10.09 1.41
N ALA A 22 -32.48 10.74 0.28
CA ALA A 22 -31.12 10.83 -0.27
C ALA A 22 -30.26 11.63 0.73
N LEU A 23 -29.62 10.93 1.66
CA LEU A 23 -28.75 11.51 2.68
C LEU A 23 -27.65 12.32 2.00
N THR A 24 -27.56 13.62 2.29
CA THR A 24 -26.33 14.39 2.12
C THR A 24 -25.35 14.02 3.22
N SER A 25 -25.02 12.73 3.31
CA SER A 25 -23.77 12.28 3.91
C SER A 25 -22.63 13.04 3.24
N PRO A 26 -21.55 13.41 3.95
CA PRO A 26 -20.32 13.71 3.26
C PRO A 26 -20.00 12.51 2.37
N VAL A 27 -19.68 12.75 1.09
CA VAL A 27 -19.09 11.70 0.24
C VAL A 27 -17.68 11.50 0.76
N THR A 28 -17.56 10.69 1.80
CA THR A 28 -16.29 10.11 2.22
C THR A 28 -15.84 9.22 1.06
N THR A 29 -15.04 9.80 0.17
CA THR A 29 -14.45 9.07 -0.95
C THR A 29 -13.57 7.99 -0.36
N HIS A 30 -14.10 6.77 -0.28
CA HIS A 30 -13.33 5.60 0.13
C HIS A 30 -12.12 5.48 -0.81
N ALA A 31 -10.96 5.19 -0.22
CA ALA A 31 -9.75 4.93 -0.98
C ALA A 31 -10.03 3.92 -2.09
N ALA A 32 -9.73 4.27 -3.35
CA ALA A 32 -9.92 3.33 -4.44
C ALA A 32 -8.89 2.21 -4.34
N GLU A 33 -9.29 0.98 -4.67
CA GLU A 33 -8.31 -0.10 -4.80
C GLU A 33 -7.56 0.02 -6.13
N ILE A 34 -6.24 0.16 -6.06
CA ILE A 34 -5.36 0.17 -7.23
C ILE A 34 -4.81 -1.24 -7.51
N GLN A 35 -4.56 -1.54 -8.78
CA GLN A 35 -3.97 -2.81 -9.19
C GLN A 35 -2.45 -2.77 -8.97
N VAL A 36 -1.94 -3.69 -8.16
CA VAL A 36 -0.52 -3.81 -7.80
C VAL A 36 -0.09 -5.26 -7.97
N SER A 37 1.04 -5.46 -8.66
CA SER A 37 1.60 -6.80 -8.86
C SER A 37 2.38 -7.23 -7.63
N GLY A 38 2.39 -8.53 -7.31
CA GLY A 38 3.27 -9.09 -6.29
C GLY A 38 2.76 -9.06 -4.85
N LEU A 39 1.46 -8.82 -4.62
CA LEU A 39 0.82 -8.81 -3.30
C LEU A 39 -0.21 -9.94 -3.09
N GLY A 40 -0.35 -10.85 -4.05
CA GLY A 40 -1.24 -12.00 -3.95
C GLY A 40 -0.62 -13.16 -3.16
N ALA A 41 -1.47 -14.06 -2.66
CA ALA A 41 -1.04 -15.22 -1.87
C ALA A 41 -0.05 -16.16 -2.60
N ALA A 42 -0.04 -16.15 -3.94
CA ALA A 42 0.89 -16.91 -4.77
C ALA A 42 2.26 -16.22 -4.97
N ASP A 43 2.35 -14.91 -4.70
CA ASP A 43 3.58 -14.11 -4.80
C ASP A 43 4.43 -14.19 -3.52
N ALA A 44 3.86 -14.73 -2.43
CA ALA A 44 4.43 -14.74 -1.10
C ALA A 44 5.63 -15.69 -0.95
N ILE A 45 6.78 -15.14 -0.56
CA ILE A 45 7.98 -15.87 -0.17
C ILE A 45 7.93 -16.10 1.35
N ILE A 46 7.47 -17.29 1.75
CA ILE A 46 7.34 -17.69 3.16
C ILE A 46 8.69 -18.20 3.67
N LYS A 47 9.08 -17.78 4.89
CA LYS A 47 10.26 -18.27 5.61
C LYS A 47 9.89 -18.82 6.98
N ASP A 48 10.65 -19.80 7.47
CA ASP A 48 10.56 -20.28 8.85
C ASP A 48 11.29 -19.35 9.84
N ALA A 49 11.17 -19.64 11.14
CA ALA A 49 11.87 -18.91 12.21
C ALA A 49 13.41 -18.91 12.12
N ASN A 50 14.00 -19.78 11.28
CA ASN A 50 15.43 -19.84 10.97
C ASN A 50 15.80 -19.02 9.72
N GLY A 51 14.82 -18.41 9.05
CA GLY A 51 14.99 -17.64 7.81
C GLY A 51 15.02 -18.47 6.52
N GLN A 52 14.74 -19.77 6.60
CA GLN A 52 14.77 -20.69 5.45
C GLN A 52 13.44 -20.68 4.70
N ASN A 53 13.50 -20.68 3.36
CA ASN A 53 12.30 -20.62 2.52
C ASN A 53 11.44 -21.90 2.65
N VAL A 54 10.18 -21.74 3.04
CA VAL A 54 9.20 -22.83 3.11
C VAL A 54 8.49 -22.94 1.77
N THR A 55 8.80 -23.98 0.99
CA THR A 55 8.21 -24.21 -0.34
C THR A 55 7.26 -25.40 -0.34
N ASN A 56 6.18 -25.31 -1.12
CA ASN A 56 5.18 -26.37 -1.32
C ASN A 56 4.55 -26.97 -0.03
N SER A 57 4.54 -26.22 1.08
CA SER A 57 3.86 -26.67 2.30
C SER A 57 2.34 -26.60 2.13
N THR A 58 1.67 -27.69 2.48
CA THR A 58 0.20 -27.77 2.60
C THR A 58 -0.28 -27.61 4.05
N SER A 59 0.62 -27.35 5.00
CA SER A 59 0.31 -27.28 6.42
C SER A 59 1.38 -26.51 7.20
N PHE A 60 1.00 -25.38 7.78
CA PHE A 60 1.86 -24.58 8.66
C PHE A 60 1.47 -24.83 10.12
N ASN A 61 2.46 -25.05 10.98
CA ASN A 61 2.25 -25.38 12.39
C ASN A 61 1.91 -24.10 13.18
N LYS A 62 0.79 -24.09 13.93
CA LYS A 62 0.35 -22.91 14.68
C LYS A 62 1.27 -22.45 15.82
N TYR A 63 2.20 -23.29 16.23
CA TYR A 63 3.23 -22.98 17.24
C TYR A 63 4.58 -22.58 16.62
N GLN A 64 4.67 -22.45 15.30
CA GLN A 64 5.84 -21.95 14.59
C GLN A 64 5.60 -20.54 14.05
N ASP A 65 6.59 -19.67 14.24
CA ASP A 65 6.67 -18.35 13.60
C ASP A 65 7.17 -18.49 12.16
N TYR A 66 6.54 -17.74 11.26
CA TYR A 66 6.89 -17.63 9.85
C TYR A 66 6.95 -16.15 9.46
N THR A 67 7.86 -15.80 8.56
CA THR A 67 7.92 -14.48 7.95
C THR A 67 7.35 -14.55 6.53
N VAL A 68 6.28 -13.78 6.27
CA VAL A 68 5.65 -13.69 4.95
C VAL A 68 6.23 -12.48 4.23
N ASN A 69 6.84 -12.70 3.06
CA ASN A 69 7.55 -11.65 2.31
C ASN A 69 6.98 -11.50 0.90
N TYR A 70 6.91 -10.27 0.40
CA TYR A 70 6.43 -9.91 -0.92
C TYR A 70 7.40 -8.95 -1.60
N ASN A 71 7.52 -9.02 -2.92
CA ASN A 71 8.13 -8.00 -3.76
C ASN A 71 7.05 -7.48 -4.70
N TRP A 72 6.73 -6.18 -4.63
CA TRP A 72 5.56 -5.60 -5.28
C TRP A 72 5.94 -4.49 -6.27
N SER A 73 5.06 -4.23 -7.24
CA SER A 73 5.23 -3.15 -8.21
C SER A 73 3.92 -2.51 -8.66
N ILE A 74 3.94 -1.19 -8.83
CA ILE A 74 2.79 -0.37 -9.27
C ILE A 74 3.10 0.20 -10.66
N PRO A 75 2.23 0.02 -11.66
CA PRO A 75 2.42 0.62 -12.98
C PRO A 75 2.54 2.14 -12.95
N ASP A 76 3.27 2.69 -13.92
CA ASP A 76 3.45 4.14 -14.08
C ASP A 76 2.18 4.83 -14.60
N GLY A 77 2.04 6.12 -14.26
CA GLY A 77 0.84 6.91 -14.59
C GLY A 77 -0.39 6.60 -13.71
N VAL A 78 -0.35 5.56 -12.87
CA VAL A 78 -1.40 5.31 -11.86
C VAL A 78 -1.28 6.32 -10.72
N LYS A 79 -2.37 7.03 -10.39
CA LYS A 79 -2.45 7.83 -9.17
C LYS A 79 -2.69 6.93 -7.96
N VAL A 80 -1.87 7.08 -6.92
CA VAL A 80 -1.85 6.21 -5.73
C VAL A 80 -2.10 6.96 -4.42
N ALA A 81 -1.82 8.26 -4.33
CA ALA A 81 -2.00 9.02 -3.09
C ALA A 81 -3.47 9.02 -2.64
N GLY A 82 -3.72 8.55 -1.41
CA GLY A 82 -5.06 8.38 -0.85
C GLY A 82 -5.78 7.09 -1.28
N ASN A 83 -5.19 6.30 -2.18
CA ASN A 83 -5.69 4.99 -2.60
C ASN A 83 -5.05 3.85 -1.80
N THR A 84 -5.55 2.62 -2.01
CA THR A 84 -5.16 1.43 -1.25
C THR A 84 -4.88 0.21 -2.14
N SER A 85 -4.12 -0.74 -1.60
CA SER A 85 -3.92 -2.08 -2.19
C SER A 85 -4.18 -3.16 -1.16
N THR A 86 -4.87 -4.24 -1.54
CA THR A 86 -4.97 -5.45 -0.70
C THR A 86 -3.69 -6.29 -0.78
N VAL A 87 -3.31 -6.88 0.35
CA VAL A 87 -2.26 -7.90 0.48
C VAL A 87 -2.91 -9.19 0.95
N THR A 88 -2.72 -10.30 0.24
CA THR A 88 -3.42 -11.56 0.54
C THR A 88 -2.50 -12.58 1.19
N VAL A 89 -2.81 -12.97 2.43
CA VAL A 89 -2.04 -13.96 3.21
C VAL A 89 -2.19 -15.36 2.58
N PRO A 90 -1.11 -16.18 2.50
CA PRO A 90 -1.19 -17.55 2.03
C PRO A 90 -2.09 -18.43 2.91
N ALA A 91 -2.88 -19.31 2.28
CA ALA A 91 -3.79 -20.20 2.98
C ALA A 91 -3.04 -21.09 3.98
N GLY A 92 -3.53 -21.12 5.23
CA GLY A 92 -2.92 -21.85 6.34
C GLY A 92 -1.90 -21.05 7.15
N LEU A 93 -1.63 -19.79 6.81
CA LEU A 93 -0.95 -18.81 7.66
C LEU A 93 -1.94 -17.77 8.18
N GLU A 94 -1.70 -17.30 9.40
CA GLU A 94 -2.52 -16.32 10.10
C GLU A 94 -1.61 -15.26 10.77
N PRO A 95 -1.86 -13.95 10.59
CA PRO A 95 -1.15 -12.90 11.33
C PRO A 95 -1.32 -13.11 12.83
N ASN A 96 -0.21 -13.17 13.57
CA ASN A 96 -0.22 -13.59 14.97
C ASN A 96 -0.64 -12.46 15.96
N ALA A 97 -0.91 -11.27 15.44
CA ALA A 97 -1.27 -10.06 16.14
C ALA A 97 -1.73 -9.00 15.14
N ASP A 98 -2.41 -7.95 15.63
CA ASP A 98 -2.54 -6.70 14.85
C ASP A 98 -1.16 -6.10 14.57
N ILE A 99 -0.89 -5.75 13.31
CA ILE A 99 0.39 -5.23 12.81
C ILE A 99 0.13 -3.96 11.99
N SER A 100 0.87 -2.89 12.28
CA SER A 100 0.79 -1.61 11.57
C SER A 100 2.18 -0.98 11.49
N PHE A 101 2.68 -0.70 10.28
CA PHE A 101 3.97 -0.02 10.09
C PHE A 101 4.03 0.82 8.81
N ASP A 102 4.91 1.81 8.80
CA ASP A 102 5.16 2.64 7.63
C ASP A 102 6.02 1.92 6.58
N ILE A 103 5.64 2.08 5.31
CA ILE A 103 6.43 1.73 4.14
C ILE A 103 7.29 2.95 3.78
N LYS A 104 8.60 2.77 3.68
CA LYS A 104 9.55 3.89 3.50
C LYS A 104 10.41 3.74 2.24
N ASP A 105 10.84 4.87 1.69
CA ASP A 105 11.85 4.91 0.62
C ASP A 105 13.27 4.73 1.19
N ALA A 106 14.28 4.73 0.31
CA ALA A 106 15.69 4.63 0.69
C ALA A 106 16.23 5.83 1.49
N ASN A 107 15.49 6.94 1.56
CA ASN A 107 15.80 8.14 2.34
C ASN A 107 15.09 8.16 3.71
N GLY A 108 14.19 7.20 3.97
CA GLY A 108 13.33 7.15 5.16
C GLY A 108 12.00 7.90 5.02
N THR A 109 11.69 8.47 3.85
CA THR A 109 10.42 9.11 3.53
C THR A 109 9.30 8.07 3.60
N VAL A 110 8.24 8.32 4.37
CA VAL A 110 7.05 7.47 4.36
C VAL A 110 6.34 7.65 3.02
N VAL A 111 6.12 6.56 2.28
CA VAL A 111 5.36 6.53 1.01
C VAL A 111 3.98 5.89 1.17
N GLY A 112 3.77 5.19 2.29
CA GLY A 112 2.48 4.62 2.69
C GLY A 112 2.57 3.93 4.05
N THR A 113 1.47 3.34 4.50
CA THR A 113 1.39 2.55 5.74
C THR A 113 0.70 1.22 5.44
N PHE A 114 1.28 0.10 5.89
CA PHE A 114 0.66 -1.22 5.86
C PHE A 114 -0.05 -1.51 7.18
N LYS A 115 -1.20 -2.17 7.12
CA LYS A 115 -1.97 -2.66 8.27
C LYS A 115 -2.56 -4.05 8.00
N ILE A 116 -2.56 -4.89 9.02
CA ILE A 116 -3.27 -6.18 9.01
C ILE A 116 -3.71 -6.53 10.43
N GLN A 117 -4.86 -7.20 10.58
CA GLN A 117 -5.39 -7.64 11.87
C GLN A 117 -5.01 -9.09 12.17
N ALA A 118 -4.97 -9.44 13.46
CA ALA A 118 -4.75 -10.81 13.92
C ALA A 118 -5.74 -11.79 13.26
N GLY A 119 -5.25 -12.91 12.74
CA GLY A 119 -6.06 -13.92 12.04
C GLY A 119 -6.66 -13.50 10.69
N SER A 120 -6.39 -12.29 10.19
CA SER A 120 -6.92 -11.84 8.90
C SER A 120 -6.25 -12.52 7.72
N SER A 121 -7.03 -12.95 6.73
CA SER A 121 -6.52 -13.42 5.43
C SER A 121 -6.08 -12.29 4.50
N THR A 122 -6.39 -11.02 4.83
CA THR A 122 -5.99 -9.85 4.05
C THR A 122 -5.50 -8.69 4.93
N GLY A 123 -4.49 -7.98 4.42
CA GLY A 123 -4.03 -6.69 4.91
C GLY A 123 -4.20 -5.60 3.86
N THR A 124 -3.92 -4.35 4.22
CA THR A 124 -4.09 -3.18 3.37
C THR A 124 -2.86 -2.28 3.43
N ILE A 125 -2.37 -1.88 2.25
CA ILE A 125 -1.44 -0.74 2.12
C ILE A 125 -2.28 0.50 1.78
N THR A 126 -2.04 1.62 2.46
CA THR A 126 -2.56 2.95 2.09
C THR A 126 -1.39 3.85 1.68
N TYR A 127 -1.44 4.48 0.50
CA TYR A 127 -0.35 5.32 -0.01
C TYR A 127 -0.60 6.82 0.22
N ASN A 128 0.48 7.61 0.26
CA ASN A 128 0.42 9.06 0.42
C ASN A 128 0.99 9.82 -0.79
N GLU A 129 1.04 11.15 -0.71
CA GLU A 129 1.51 12.03 -1.79
C GLU A 129 2.95 11.77 -2.26
N ALA A 130 3.83 11.21 -1.41
CA ALA A 130 5.19 10.88 -1.82
C ALA A 130 5.21 9.74 -2.88
N ALA A 131 4.24 8.83 -2.84
CA ALA A 131 4.13 7.73 -3.79
C ALA A 131 3.56 8.13 -5.18
N ASP A 132 2.94 9.31 -5.30
CA ASP A 132 2.56 9.89 -6.60
C ASP A 132 3.76 10.50 -7.34
N ASN A 133 4.81 10.90 -6.64
CA ASN A 133 5.94 11.67 -7.19
C ASN A 133 7.08 10.80 -7.75
N ALA A 134 6.80 9.55 -8.15
CA ALA A 134 7.79 8.60 -8.64
C ALA A 134 7.26 7.68 -9.76
N ALA A 135 8.17 7.26 -10.63
CA ALA A 135 7.96 6.24 -11.67
C ALA A 135 8.71 4.94 -11.32
N ASN A 136 8.57 3.89 -12.14
CA ASN A 136 9.14 2.54 -11.91
C ASN A 136 8.92 2.02 -10.49
N ARG A 137 7.71 2.26 -9.94
CA ARG A 137 7.44 2.09 -8.50
C ARG A 137 7.48 0.62 -8.08
N THR A 138 8.42 0.29 -7.21
CA THR A 138 8.69 -1.08 -6.73
C THR A 138 9.04 -1.07 -5.25
N GLY A 139 8.77 -2.18 -4.56
CA GLY A 139 9.06 -2.28 -3.15
C GLY A 139 9.01 -3.69 -2.60
N SER A 140 9.18 -3.80 -1.29
CA SER A 140 9.03 -5.04 -0.56
C SER A 140 8.07 -4.88 0.63
N LEU A 141 7.52 -5.98 1.09
CA LEU A 141 6.72 -6.05 2.31
C LEU A 141 7.09 -7.33 3.06
N SER A 142 7.21 -7.26 4.38
CA SER A 142 7.56 -8.39 5.24
C SER A 142 6.81 -8.27 6.57
N PHE A 143 6.15 -9.33 7.03
CA PHE A 143 5.48 -9.37 8.35
C PHE A 143 5.44 -10.79 8.94
N HIS A 144 5.18 -10.86 10.24
CA HIS A 144 5.12 -12.13 10.99
C HIS A 144 3.73 -12.77 11.00
N ALA A 145 3.71 -14.09 10.92
CA ALA A 145 2.51 -14.92 10.94
C ALA A 145 2.80 -16.28 11.60
N THR A 146 1.79 -16.89 12.22
CA THR A 146 1.82 -18.28 12.66
C THR A 146 1.08 -19.18 11.68
N GLY A 147 1.25 -20.50 11.78
CA GLY A 147 0.35 -21.43 11.07
C GLY A 147 -1.06 -21.44 11.65
N SER A 148 -2.01 -22.01 10.90
CA SER A 148 -3.37 -22.30 11.39
C SER A 148 -3.51 -23.72 11.96
N ASN A 149 -2.64 -24.66 11.54
CA ASN A 149 -2.87 -26.08 11.80
C ASN A 149 -2.30 -26.51 13.16
N ASP A 150 -3.17 -27.07 13.98
CA ASP A 150 -2.82 -27.75 15.23
C ASP A 150 -2.28 -29.17 14.96
N ASN A 151 -1.08 -29.24 14.40
CA ASN A 151 -0.37 -30.49 14.14
C ASN A 151 0.64 -30.84 15.25
N ASN A 152 0.31 -30.49 16.50
CA ASN A 152 1.16 -30.60 17.70
C ASN A 152 1.38 -32.04 18.20
N ASN A 153 1.63 -32.97 17.28
CA ASN A 153 1.76 -34.41 17.50
C ASN A 153 3.12 -34.79 18.14
N HIS A 154 3.51 -34.07 19.19
CA HIS A 154 4.59 -34.47 20.11
C HIS A 154 4.20 -35.70 20.95
N GLY A 155 2.90 -36.01 21.02
CA GLY A 155 2.35 -37.10 21.82
C GLY A 155 2.56 -36.90 23.32
N SER A 156 2.45 -37.98 24.08
CA SER A 156 2.85 -38.01 25.49
C SER A 156 4.28 -38.55 25.64
N GLY A 157 5.09 -37.92 26.49
CA GLY A 157 6.36 -38.49 26.94
C GLY A 157 7.60 -37.60 26.90
N TRP A 158 7.49 -36.37 26.42
CA TRP A 158 8.52 -35.33 26.52
C TRP A 158 8.67 -34.82 27.97
N THR A 159 9.88 -34.40 28.35
CA THR A 159 10.17 -33.99 29.74
C THR A 159 9.68 -32.57 30.06
N ILE A 160 9.95 -31.66 29.13
CA ILE A 160 9.60 -30.23 29.15
C ILE A 160 9.29 -29.80 27.71
N ASN A 161 8.30 -28.91 27.54
CA ASN A 161 7.96 -28.24 26.30
C ASN A 161 7.78 -26.74 26.57
N LYS A 162 7.88 -25.89 25.54
CA LYS A 162 7.75 -24.45 25.67
C LYS A 162 7.17 -23.82 24.40
N ILE A 163 6.22 -22.91 24.58
CA ILE A 163 5.68 -22.03 23.54
C ILE A 163 5.48 -20.63 24.11
N GLY A 164 5.16 -19.65 23.27
CA GLY A 164 4.79 -18.30 23.71
C GLY A 164 3.89 -17.62 22.70
N TRP A 165 3.17 -16.58 23.13
CA TRP A 165 2.30 -15.77 22.29
C TRP A 165 2.15 -14.35 22.86
N ILE A 166 1.67 -13.43 22.03
CA ILE A 166 1.32 -12.07 22.43
C ILE A 166 -0.03 -12.15 23.18
N SER A 167 -0.08 -11.71 24.42
CA SER A 167 -1.27 -11.79 25.28
C SER A 167 -1.89 -10.44 25.65
N GLY A 168 -1.24 -9.34 25.25
CA GLY A 168 -1.77 -7.99 25.33
C GLY A 168 -1.15 -7.09 24.27
N GLN A 169 -1.97 -6.21 23.70
CA GLN A 169 -1.57 -5.20 22.72
C GLN A 169 -2.15 -3.83 23.12
N ASP A 170 -1.59 -2.74 22.61
CA ASP A 170 -2.20 -1.40 22.68
C ASP A 170 -3.16 -1.14 21.50
N SER A 171 -3.78 0.03 21.46
CA SER A 171 -4.72 0.42 20.41
C SER A 171 -4.11 0.64 19.01
N LYS A 172 -2.82 0.34 18.83
CA LYS A 172 -2.11 0.33 17.54
C LYS A 172 -1.63 -1.07 17.14
N GLY A 173 -1.93 -2.09 17.94
CA GLY A 173 -1.38 -3.44 17.79
C GLY A 173 0.01 -3.62 18.41
N THR A 174 0.54 -2.65 19.17
CA THR A 174 1.86 -2.76 19.79
C THR A 174 1.83 -3.75 20.96
N PRO A 175 2.64 -4.83 21.01
CA PRO A 175 2.67 -5.75 22.13
C PRO A 175 2.96 -5.06 23.47
N THR A 176 2.08 -5.27 24.44
CA THR A 176 2.20 -4.77 25.82
C THR A 176 2.45 -5.88 26.83
N GLU A 177 2.16 -7.14 26.45
CA GLU A 177 2.33 -8.32 27.28
C GLU A 177 2.54 -9.57 26.40
N LEU A 178 3.47 -10.44 26.80
CA LEU A 178 3.66 -11.79 26.25
C LEU A 178 3.30 -12.81 27.32
N THR A 179 2.65 -13.91 26.92
CA THR A 179 2.48 -15.10 27.77
C THR A 179 3.37 -16.21 27.25
N TRP A 180 4.08 -16.85 28.19
CA TRP A 180 4.94 -17.99 27.95
C TRP A 180 4.37 -19.21 28.66
N ASN A 181 4.15 -20.28 27.92
CA ASN A 181 3.85 -21.58 28.48
C ASN A 181 5.14 -22.41 28.57
N VAL A 182 5.33 -23.09 29.70
CA VAL A 182 6.39 -24.05 29.95
C VAL A 182 5.75 -25.29 30.59
N ALA A 183 5.26 -26.19 29.76
CA ALA A 183 4.70 -27.44 30.20
C ALA A 183 5.80 -28.45 30.58
N PHE A 184 5.58 -29.27 31.60
CA PHE A 184 6.52 -30.33 31.99
C PHE A 184 5.83 -31.54 32.62
N ASN A 185 6.59 -32.65 32.74
CA ASN A 185 6.12 -33.93 33.29
C ASN A 185 4.92 -34.55 32.53
N SER A 186 4.95 -34.56 31.19
CA SER A 186 3.84 -35.07 30.34
C SER A 186 3.41 -36.53 30.55
N LYS A 187 4.13 -37.29 31.39
CA LYS A 187 3.80 -38.67 31.80
C LYS A 187 3.07 -38.75 33.15
N SER A 188 2.84 -37.62 33.82
CA SER A 188 2.28 -37.54 35.18
C SER A 188 2.98 -38.48 36.17
N ALA A 189 4.30 -38.41 36.21
CA ALA A 189 5.11 -39.19 37.14
C ALA A 189 5.29 -38.44 38.46
N SER A 190 5.41 -39.18 39.57
CA SER A 190 5.89 -38.61 40.84
C SER A 190 7.40 -38.34 40.73
N ILE A 191 7.75 -37.06 40.60
CA ILE A 191 9.13 -36.57 40.44
C ILE A 191 9.59 -35.69 41.62
N GLY A 192 8.72 -35.44 42.59
CA GLY A 192 9.08 -34.79 43.86
C GLY A 192 9.35 -33.29 43.71
N THR A 193 10.55 -32.84 44.10
CA THR A 193 10.96 -31.43 44.01
C THR A 193 11.77 -31.19 42.74
N ILE A 194 11.41 -30.16 41.98
CA ILE A 194 11.99 -29.85 40.68
C ILE A 194 12.13 -28.33 40.50
N THR A 195 13.19 -27.89 39.82
CA THR A 195 13.35 -26.49 39.41
C THR A 195 13.23 -26.37 37.91
N ILE A 196 12.33 -25.49 37.46
CA ILE A 196 12.31 -24.99 36.09
C ILE A 196 13.07 -23.66 36.10
N THR A 197 14.10 -23.54 35.26
CA THR A 197 14.91 -22.32 35.13
C THR A 197 14.74 -21.79 33.73
N ASP A 198 14.11 -20.63 33.57
CA ASP A 198 13.87 -19.98 32.28
C ASP A 198 14.74 -18.74 32.14
N THR A 199 15.50 -18.65 31.07
CA THR A 199 16.32 -17.49 30.73
C THR A 199 15.60 -16.68 29.68
N LEU A 200 15.17 -15.49 30.08
CA LEU A 200 14.58 -14.50 29.19
C LEU A 200 15.61 -14.03 28.15
N GLY A 201 15.16 -13.81 26.93
CA GLY A 201 15.92 -13.06 25.94
C GLY A 201 16.04 -11.57 26.29
N PRO A 202 16.74 -10.78 25.44
CA PRO A 202 16.76 -9.33 25.57
C PRO A 202 15.36 -8.71 25.41
N ASN A 203 15.26 -7.41 25.68
CA ASN A 203 14.10 -6.58 25.39
C ASN A 203 12.77 -7.06 26.01
N GLN A 204 12.81 -7.71 27.17
CA GLN A 204 11.62 -8.06 27.96
C GLN A 204 11.94 -8.19 29.46
N THR A 205 10.91 -8.08 30.30
CA THR A 205 11.02 -8.20 31.76
C THR A 205 9.92 -9.11 32.32
N PHE A 206 10.26 -10.00 33.25
CA PHE A 206 9.30 -10.82 33.99
C PHE A 206 8.25 -9.98 34.71
N ILE A 207 6.99 -10.43 34.72
CA ILE A 207 5.91 -9.83 35.52
C ILE A 207 5.74 -10.65 36.81
N PRO A 208 6.15 -10.15 37.99
CA PRO A 208 5.99 -10.88 39.25
C PRO A 208 4.52 -11.19 39.55
N GLY A 209 4.27 -12.38 40.10
CA GLY A 209 2.91 -12.85 40.41
C GLY A 209 2.08 -13.32 39.20
N SER A 210 2.62 -13.27 37.98
CA SER A 210 1.92 -13.73 36.75
C SER A 210 1.86 -15.26 36.55
N VAL A 211 2.38 -16.03 37.51
CA VAL A 211 2.57 -17.48 37.36
C VAL A 211 1.28 -18.23 37.68
N VAL A 212 0.82 -19.06 36.75
CA VAL A 212 -0.33 -19.97 36.93
C VAL A 212 0.08 -21.36 36.43
N ALA A 213 0.07 -22.35 37.33
CA ALA A 213 0.60 -23.69 37.05
C ALA A 213 -0.41 -24.81 37.40
N PRO A 214 -1.47 -24.98 36.59
CA PRO A 214 -2.47 -26.03 36.76
C PRO A 214 -1.84 -27.43 36.63
N THR A 215 -2.42 -28.40 37.33
CA THR A 215 -2.08 -29.82 37.21
C THR A 215 -3.07 -30.57 36.31
N GLY A 216 -2.64 -31.71 35.77
CA GLY A 216 -3.45 -32.54 34.90
C GLY A 216 -2.68 -33.67 34.26
N ASP A 217 -3.19 -34.14 33.12
CA ASP A 217 -2.58 -35.16 32.27
C ASP A 217 -2.56 -34.68 30.80
N TYR A 218 -1.76 -35.33 29.94
CA TYR A 218 -1.72 -35.05 28.50
C TYR A 218 -2.37 -36.18 27.70
N ASP A 219 -3.21 -35.83 26.73
CA ASP A 219 -3.84 -36.79 25.82
C ASP A 219 -2.85 -37.32 24.76
N ALA A 220 -3.28 -38.34 24.00
CA ALA A 220 -2.46 -38.96 22.95
C ALA A 220 -2.12 -38.03 21.76
N LYS A 221 -2.74 -36.85 21.66
CA LYS A 221 -2.48 -35.82 20.64
C LYS A 221 -1.60 -34.68 21.15
N GLY A 222 -1.32 -34.62 22.46
CA GLY A 222 -0.58 -33.52 23.09
C GLY A 222 -1.45 -32.41 23.70
N ASN A 223 -2.78 -32.60 23.81
CA ASN A 223 -3.65 -31.66 24.52
C ASN A 223 -3.51 -31.82 26.04
N PHE A 224 -3.46 -30.71 26.78
CA PHE A 224 -3.53 -30.72 28.23
C PHE A 224 -4.98 -30.92 28.71
N ILE A 225 -5.17 -31.83 29.66
CA ILE A 225 -6.44 -32.09 30.34
C ILE A 225 -6.24 -31.72 31.82
N PRO A 226 -6.74 -30.57 32.30
CA PRO A 226 -6.58 -30.16 33.69
C PRO A 226 -7.38 -31.05 34.64
N ASP A 227 -6.80 -31.39 35.79
CA ASP A 227 -7.49 -32.15 36.85
C ASP A 227 -8.18 -31.25 37.89
N GLY A 228 -8.09 -29.92 37.72
CA GLY A 228 -8.63 -28.92 38.64
C GLY A 228 -7.68 -28.54 39.78
N GLY A 229 -6.54 -29.22 39.92
CA GLY A 229 -5.46 -28.83 40.82
C GLY A 229 -4.54 -27.76 40.22
N SER A 230 -3.62 -27.26 41.05
CA SER A 230 -2.60 -26.28 40.68
C SER A 230 -1.47 -26.32 41.71
N LEU A 231 -0.25 -25.94 41.29
CA LEU A 231 0.92 -25.82 42.16
C LEU A 231 1.38 -24.36 42.24
N THR A 232 1.81 -23.93 43.43
CA THR A 232 2.47 -22.63 43.63
C THR A 232 3.97 -22.85 43.78
N PRO A 233 4.81 -22.45 42.81
CA PRO A 233 6.27 -22.56 42.95
C PRO A 233 6.84 -21.45 43.85
N ASP A 234 7.96 -21.73 44.52
CA ASP A 234 8.80 -20.64 45.04
C ASP A 234 9.50 -20.00 43.83
N VAL A 235 9.31 -18.69 43.61
CA VAL A 235 9.86 -17.98 42.45
C VAL A 235 11.04 -17.10 42.88
N SER A 236 12.15 -17.20 42.16
CA SER A 236 13.31 -16.31 42.30
C SER A 236 13.72 -15.74 40.93
N VAL A 237 14.20 -14.50 40.91
CA VAL A 237 14.61 -13.79 39.69
C VAL A 237 16.01 -13.22 39.91
N ASN A 238 16.91 -13.45 38.95
CA ASN A 238 18.27 -12.94 38.95
C ASN A 238 18.64 -12.48 37.53
N GLY A 239 18.59 -11.17 37.28
CA GLY A 239 18.74 -10.61 35.93
C GLY A 239 17.62 -11.10 34.99
N GLN A 240 18.00 -11.63 33.82
CA GLN A 240 17.07 -12.28 32.88
C GLN A 240 16.67 -13.72 33.29
N THR A 241 17.27 -14.33 34.32
CA THR A 241 16.98 -15.73 34.70
C THR A 241 15.92 -15.79 35.80
N ILE A 242 14.85 -16.55 35.55
CA ILE A 242 13.79 -16.88 36.50
C ILE A 242 13.95 -18.36 36.91
N THR A 243 13.86 -18.68 38.19
CA THR A 243 13.78 -20.07 38.67
C THR A 243 12.49 -20.28 39.46
N PHE A 244 11.69 -21.24 39.00
CA PHE A 244 10.44 -21.70 39.61
C PHE A 244 10.71 -23.04 40.31
N THR A 245 10.61 -23.08 41.64
CA THR A 245 10.86 -24.30 42.43
C THR A 245 9.54 -24.93 42.83
N PHE A 246 9.19 -26.06 42.21
CA PHE A 246 8.01 -26.84 42.52
C PHE A 246 8.34 -27.96 43.52
N LYS A 247 7.41 -28.25 44.43
CA LYS A 247 7.50 -29.32 45.44
C LYS A 247 6.34 -30.29 45.20
N ASN A 248 6.56 -31.58 45.50
CA ASN A 248 5.55 -32.63 45.40
C ASN A 248 4.85 -32.72 44.02
N VAL A 249 5.64 -32.65 42.93
CA VAL A 249 5.11 -32.80 41.57
C VAL A 249 4.79 -34.28 41.32
N GLU A 250 3.48 -34.57 41.25
CA GLU A 250 2.92 -35.91 40.99
C GLU A 250 2.17 -36.01 39.65
N LYS A 251 1.94 -34.88 38.98
CA LYS A 251 1.14 -34.73 37.76
C LYS A 251 1.88 -33.94 36.69
N ALA A 252 1.38 -33.96 35.46
CA ALA A 252 1.80 -33.00 34.45
C ALA A 252 1.41 -31.58 34.90
N VAL A 253 2.25 -30.60 34.54
CA VAL A 253 2.07 -29.20 34.89
C VAL A 253 2.12 -28.36 33.64
N ASP A 254 1.12 -27.52 33.41
CA ASP A 254 1.01 -26.65 32.24
C ASP A 254 1.24 -25.18 32.63
N MET A 255 2.45 -24.87 33.10
CA MET A 255 2.74 -23.55 33.68
C MET A 255 2.71 -22.45 32.63
N THR A 256 1.96 -21.39 32.91
CA THR A 256 2.08 -20.09 32.22
C THR A 256 2.72 -19.05 33.13
N TYR A 257 3.49 -18.13 32.54
CA TYR A 257 3.92 -16.87 33.16
C TYR A 257 3.97 -15.77 32.10
N LYS A 258 4.06 -14.50 32.52
CA LYS A 258 4.02 -13.35 31.62
C LYS A 258 5.30 -12.52 31.65
N THR A 259 5.66 -11.94 30.50
CA THR A 259 6.68 -10.90 30.40
C THR A 259 6.11 -9.63 29.78
N LYS A 260 6.62 -8.48 30.20
CA LYS A 260 6.39 -7.20 29.53
C LYS A 260 7.47 -7.04 28.45
N PRO A 261 7.12 -7.01 27.15
CA PRO A 261 8.08 -6.71 26.09
C PRO A 261 8.51 -5.24 26.17
N GLN A 262 9.68 -4.98 25.62
CA GLN A 262 10.19 -3.66 25.24
C GLN A 262 10.50 -3.71 23.74
N LEU A 263 10.24 -2.61 23.04
CA LEU A 263 10.47 -2.48 21.60
C LEU A 263 11.50 -1.37 21.37
N THR A 264 12.39 -1.59 20.41
CA THR A 264 13.39 -0.59 20.00
C THR A 264 13.02 0.07 18.68
N ASP A 265 12.81 -0.70 17.60
CA ASP A 265 12.44 -0.17 16.27
C ASP A 265 11.68 -1.22 15.43
N ASN A 266 10.38 -1.42 15.67
CA ASN A 266 9.46 -2.38 14.99
C ASN A 266 9.84 -3.88 14.96
N ASP A 267 11.08 -4.25 15.26
CA ASP A 267 11.55 -5.63 15.43
C ASP A 267 11.05 -6.18 16.78
N GLY A 268 9.98 -6.98 16.72
CA GLY A 268 9.32 -7.56 17.88
C GLY A 268 9.73 -9.00 18.16
N LYS A 269 11.02 -9.35 18.08
CA LYS A 269 11.49 -10.73 18.31
C LYS A 269 11.99 -10.97 19.74
N TRP A 270 11.29 -11.85 20.47
CA TRP A 270 11.62 -12.27 21.83
C TRP A 270 11.77 -13.79 21.90
N THR A 271 12.87 -14.28 22.47
CA THR A 271 13.16 -15.72 22.61
C THR A 271 13.50 -16.06 24.06
N ASN A 272 12.82 -17.06 24.63
CA ASN A 272 13.06 -17.52 26.01
C ASN A 272 13.46 -19.00 26.00
N THR A 273 14.37 -19.39 26.89
CA THR A 273 14.91 -20.76 26.97
C THR A 273 14.76 -21.34 28.37
N ALA A 274 13.91 -22.37 28.48
CA ALA A 274 13.65 -23.08 29.72
C ALA A 274 14.48 -24.38 29.81
N TYR A 275 15.06 -24.61 30.99
CA TYR A 275 15.73 -25.83 31.39
C TYR A 275 14.99 -26.46 32.58
N SER A 276 14.98 -27.78 32.64
CA SER A 276 14.38 -28.56 33.72
C SER A 276 15.44 -29.34 34.50
N SER A 277 15.42 -29.32 35.83
CA SER A 277 16.42 -30.03 36.64
C SER A 277 16.34 -31.56 36.60
N ASN A 278 15.27 -32.13 36.02
CA ASN A 278 15.20 -33.56 35.66
C ASN A 278 15.70 -33.85 34.22
N GLY A 279 16.24 -32.85 33.53
CA GLY A 279 16.81 -32.93 32.19
C GLY A 279 15.90 -32.35 31.09
N GLY A 280 16.53 -31.84 30.03
CA GLY A 280 15.86 -31.22 28.89
C GLY A 280 15.95 -29.70 28.90
N THR A 281 16.11 -29.13 27.71
CA THR A 281 16.17 -27.70 27.43
C THR A 281 15.31 -27.42 26.20
N VAL A 282 14.47 -26.39 26.25
CA VAL A 282 13.58 -25.99 25.16
C VAL A 282 13.54 -24.48 25.03
N SER A 283 13.52 -23.98 23.79
CA SER A 283 13.43 -22.56 23.48
C SER A 283 12.18 -22.28 22.66
N ALA A 284 11.52 -21.16 22.93
CA ALA A 284 10.42 -20.66 22.12
C ALA A 284 10.65 -19.19 21.77
N THR A 285 10.11 -18.78 20.63
CA THR A 285 10.22 -17.42 20.10
C THR A 285 8.84 -16.88 19.81
N VAL A 286 8.60 -15.63 20.19
CA VAL A 286 7.48 -14.82 19.74
C VAL A 286 8.06 -13.71 18.87
N SER A 287 7.52 -13.55 17.67
CA SER A 287 7.88 -12.46 16.76
C SER A 287 6.65 -11.59 16.49
N TRP A 288 6.85 -10.29 16.30
CA TRP A 288 5.80 -9.33 15.96
C TRP A 288 6.31 -8.30 14.96
N GLY A 289 5.38 -7.67 14.25
CA GLY A 289 5.64 -6.50 13.42
C GLY A 289 6.07 -6.90 12.01
N GLY A 290 6.99 -6.11 11.46
CA GLY A 290 7.41 -6.24 10.07
C GLY A 290 8.04 -4.97 9.52
N SER A 291 8.23 -4.94 8.21
CA SER A 291 8.81 -3.81 7.48
C SER A 291 8.26 -3.72 6.06
N GLY A 292 8.30 -2.52 5.48
CA GLY A 292 7.99 -2.30 4.08
C GLY A 292 8.94 -1.28 3.48
N SER A 293 9.41 -1.56 2.27
CA SER A 293 10.14 -0.60 1.44
C SER A 293 9.29 -0.22 0.24
N GLY A 294 9.37 1.02 -0.21
CA GLY A 294 8.69 1.51 -1.41
C GLY A 294 9.56 2.56 -2.10
N SER A 295 9.96 2.28 -3.32
CA SER A 295 10.95 3.03 -4.09
C SER A 295 10.46 3.31 -5.50
N GLY A 296 11.10 4.26 -6.18
CA GLY A 296 10.83 4.60 -7.57
C GLY A 296 11.80 5.68 -8.05
N ASP A 297 11.84 5.85 -9.37
CA ASP A 297 12.63 6.87 -10.03
C ASP A 297 11.96 8.24 -9.89
N ALA A 298 12.75 9.26 -9.56
CA ALA A 298 12.29 10.64 -9.55
C ALA A 298 11.82 11.07 -10.96
N LEU A 299 10.65 11.72 -11.03
CA LEU A 299 10.06 12.19 -12.28
C LEU A 299 10.89 13.32 -12.90
N GLY A 300 11.00 13.30 -14.23
CA GLY A 300 11.78 14.26 -14.99
C GLY A 300 11.00 15.50 -15.44
N SER A 301 11.69 16.34 -16.22
CA SER A 301 11.12 17.54 -16.84
C SER A 301 11.82 17.91 -18.14
N VAL A 302 11.17 18.74 -18.95
CA VAL A 302 11.72 19.33 -20.19
C VAL A 302 11.50 20.84 -20.18
N ILE A 303 12.39 21.57 -20.84
CA ILE A 303 12.24 22.98 -21.21
C ILE A 303 12.56 23.09 -22.71
N LEU A 304 11.62 23.61 -23.51
CA LEU A 304 11.89 23.99 -24.89
C LEU A 304 12.13 25.49 -24.96
N ASN A 305 13.19 25.90 -25.67
CA ASN A 305 13.53 27.29 -25.97
C ASN A 305 13.26 27.56 -27.46
N LYS A 306 12.42 28.55 -27.75
CA LYS A 306 11.99 28.94 -29.09
C LYS A 306 12.60 30.29 -29.46
N THR A 307 13.35 30.33 -30.55
CA THR A 307 13.98 31.57 -31.05
C THR A 307 13.80 31.77 -32.55
N ALA A 308 14.02 33.00 -33.00
CA ALA A 308 14.37 33.31 -34.38
C ALA A 308 15.84 32.89 -34.66
N PRO A 309 16.32 32.94 -35.92
CA PRO A 309 17.69 32.56 -36.26
C PRO A 309 18.75 33.56 -35.77
N ASP A 310 18.33 34.77 -35.37
CA ASP A 310 19.18 35.78 -34.72
C ASP A 310 19.25 35.64 -33.18
N GLY A 311 18.56 34.65 -32.60
CA GLY A 311 18.48 34.41 -31.16
C GLY A 311 17.37 35.17 -30.44
N SER A 312 16.54 35.97 -31.13
CA SER A 312 15.37 36.61 -30.53
C SER A 312 14.38 35.57 -30.00
N LYS A 313 13.99 35.67 -28.73
CA LYS A 313 13.00 34.80 -28.08
C LYS A 313 11.61 34.95 -28.70
N LEU A 314 10.88 33.85 -28.90
CA LEU A 314 9.54 33.88 -29.53
C LEU A 314 8.44 33.31 -28.61
N ALA A 315 7.58 34.20 -28.12
CA ALA A 315 6.36 33.88 -27.38
C ALA A 315 5.23 33.44 -28.32
N GLY A 316 4.26 32.69 -27.80
CA GLY A 316 3.04 32.31 -28.52
C GLY A 316 3.20 31.19 -29.55
N ALA A 317 4.34 30.49 -29.59
CA ALA A 317 4.45 29.24 -30.34
C ALA A 317 3.60 28.16 -29.64
N VAL A 318 2.77 27.45 -30.39
CA VAL A 318 1.88 26.41 -29.86
C VAL A 318 2.44 25.04 -30.22
N TYR A 319 2.72 24.23 -29.22
CA TYR A 319 3.23 22.86 -29.34
C TYR A 319 2.24 21.83 -28.82
N LYS A 320 2.38 20.59 -29.30
CA LYS A 320 1.85 19.39 -28.65
C LYS A 320 3.00 18.48 -28.20
N LEU A 321 2.80 17.78 -27.09
CA LEU A 321 3.71 16.75 -26.60
C LEU A 321 3.22 15.36 -27.04
N LEU A 322 4.08 14.58 -27.67
CA LEU A 322 3.82 13.19 -28.08
C LEU A 322 4.62 12.19 -27.25
N ASP A 323 4.08 10.98 -27.04
CA ASP A 323 4.82 9.83 -26.51
C ASP A 323 5.63 9.09 -27.61
N ALA A 324 6.43 8.11 -27.20
CA ALA A 324 7.20 7.23 -28.09
C ALA A 324 6.38 6.42 -29.11
N LYS A 325 5.05 6.42 -29.04
CA LYS A 325 4.12 5.76 -29.97
C LYS A 325 3.40 6.76 -30.89
N GLY A 326 3.62 8.07 -30.70
CA GLY A 326 2.94 9.14 -31.41
C GLY A 326 1.60 9.57 -30.82
N ASN A 327 1.20 9.06 -29.64
CA ASN A 327 0.00 9.51 -28.94
C ASN A 327 0.21 10.92 -28.38
N VAL A 328 -0.83 11.76 -28.39
CA VAL A 328 -0.79 13.07 -27.74
C VAL A 328 -0.87 12.89 -26.21
N VAL A 329 0.16 13.37 -25.51
CA VAL A 329 0.25 13.39 -24.04
C VAL A 329 -0.25 14.71 -23.48
N ILE A 330 0.09 15.82 -24.15
CA ILE A 330 -0.45 17.16 -23.87
C ILE A 330 -0.80 17.79 -25.24
N PRO A 331 -2.06 18.22 -25.48
CA PRO A 331 -2.48 18.72 -26.77
C PRO A 331 -1.99 20.15 -27.06
N GLU A 332 -1.82 20.96 -26.03
CA GLU A 332 -1.44 22.38 -26.14
C GLU A 332 -0.42 22.77 -25.08
N LEU A 333 0.69 23.35 -25.53
CA LEU A 333 1.78 23.93 -24.73
C LEU A 333 2.24 25.20 -25.43
N VAL A 334 2.09 26.36 -24.79
CA VAL A 334 2.40 27.67 -25.40
C VAL A 334 3.71 28.23 -24.85
N THR A 335 4.56 28.83 -25.70
CA THR A 335 5.76 29.53 -25.23
C THR A 335 5.44 30.87 -24.57
N ASP A 336 6.06 31.13 -23.42
CA ASP A 336 5.93 32.36 -22.64
C ASP A 336 6.66 33.56 -23.29
N ASP A 337 6.59 34.73 -22.64
CA ASP A 337 7.32 35.95 -23.03
C ASP A 337 8.86 35.77 -23.11
N ASN A 338 9.41 34.71 -22.52
CA ASN A 338 10.81 34.34 -22.64
C ASN A 338 11.11 33.38 -23.80
N GLY A 339 10.11 33.02 -24.60
CA GLY A 339 10.22 31.99 -25.63
C GLY A 339 10.39 30.58 -25.06
N GLN A 340 9.92 30.31 -23.83
CA GLN A 340 10.05 29.01 -23.18
C GLN A 340 8.70 28.36 -22.89
N LEU A 341 8.65 27.04 -23.03
CA LEU A 341 7.63 26.19 -22.42
C LEU A 341 8.31 25.11 -21.57
N SER A 342 7.64 24.60 -20.54
CA SER A 342 8.18 23.55 -19.68
C SER A 342 7.11 22.57 -19.22
N VAL A 343 7.47 21.28 -19.22
CA VAL A 343 6.64 20.19 -18.68
C VAL A 343 7.43 19.51 -17.56
N LYS A 344 6.74 19.15 -16.47
CA LYS A 344 7.32 18.56 -15.25
C LYS A 344 6.51 17.34 -14.83
N GLY A 345 7.07 16.48 -13.98
CA GLY A 345 6.38 15.26 -13.53
C GLY A 345 6.31 14.20 -14.62
N MET A 346 7.29 14.19 -15.54
CA MET A 346 7.31 13.26 -16.67
C MET A 346 7.88 11.91 -16.25
N ASN A 347 7.19 10.83 -16.62
CA ASN A 347 7.72 9.46 -16.47
C ASN A 347 8.97 9.28 -17.37
N PRO A 348 9.89 8.35 -17.04
CA PRO A 348 10.98 7.97 -17.93
C PRO A 348 10.47 7.43 -19.27
N GLY A 349 11.08 7.88 -20.38
CA GLY A 349 10.65 7.51 -21.71
C GLY A 349 11.09 8.48 -22.80
N ASN A 350 10.80 8.11 -24.06
CA ASN A 350 11.02 8.98 -25.22
C ASN A 350 9.74 9.77 -25.51
N TYR A 351 9.93 11.03 -25.88
CA TYR A 351 8.87 12.00 -26.15
C TYR A 351 9.27 12.88 -27.34
N SER A 352 8.31 13.59 -27.92
CA SER A 352 8.58 14.59 -28.96
C SER A 352 7.70 15.82 -28.82
N LEU A 353 8.29 17.01 -28.96
CA LEU A 353 7.56 18.27 -29.05
C LEU A 353 7.39 18.63 -30.53
N VAL A 354 6.14 18.70 -30.99
CA VAL A 354 5.80 19.04 -32.39
C VAL A 354 5.04 20.36 -32.41
N GLU A 355 5.50 21.31 -33.21
CA GLU A 355 4.80 22.59 -33.35
C GLU A 355 3.48 22.42 -34.11
N VAL A 356 2.46 23.15 -33.66
CA VAL A 356 1.08 23.20 -34.17
C VAL A 356 0.77 24.56 -34.79
N SER A 357 1.30 25.64 -34.21
CA SER A 357 1.20 27.00 -34.75
C SER A 357 2.43 27.82 -34.39
N ALA A 358 2.91 28.63 -35.35
CA ALA A 358 4.04 29.53 -35.16
C ALA A 358 3.66 30.79 -34.35
N PRO A 359 4.66 31.46 -33.76
CA PRO A 359 4.61 32.86 -33.34
C PRO A 359 4.25 33.84 -34.47
N ALA A 360 3.79 35.03 -34.09
CA ALA A 360 3.37 36.07 -35.01
C ALA A 360 4.46 36.49 -36.03
N GLY A 361 4.22 36.22 -37.32
CA GLY A 361 5.12 36.58 -38.43
C GLY A 361 6.28 35.59 -38.66
N TYR A 362 6.12 34.35 -38.21
CA TYR A 362 7.09 33.25 -38.38
C TYR A 362 6.47 32.06 -39.11
N THR A 363 7.28 31.32 -39.86
CA THR A 363 6.82 30.14 -40.61
C THR A 363 6.92 28.89 -39.73
N VAL A 364 5.76 28.23 -39.50
CA VAL A 364 5.63 27.06 -38.61
C VAL A 364 6.56 25.91 -38.98
N ASN A 365 7.27 25.38 -37.98
CA ASN A 365 8.24 24.32 -38.13
C ASN A 365 7.74 23.03 -37.47
N THR A 366 6.92 22.28 -38.21
CA THR A 366 6.34 21.01 -37.74
C THR A 366 7.35 19.85 -37.64
N THR A 367 8.65 20.13 -37.61
CA THR A 367 9.71 19.13 -37.38
C THR A 367 9.60 18.62 -35.94
N PRO A 368 9.50 17.30 -35.69
CA PRO A 368 9.46 16.78 -34.33
C PRO A 368 10.78 17.02 -33.59
N HIS A 369 10.70 17.57 -32.38
CA HIS A 369 11.83 17.75 -31.48
C HIS A 369 11.85 16.63 -30.44
N ASP A 370 12.52 15.53 -30.79
CA ASP A 370 12.61 14.32 -29.98
C ASP A 370 13.54 14.50 -28.76
N PHE A 371 13.15 13.94 -27.61
CA PHE A 371 13.95 13.91 -26.39
C PHE A 371 13.63 12.70 -25.50
N THR A 372 14.54 12.39 -24.56
CA THR A 372 14.39 11.28 -23.60
C THR A 372 14.41 11.81 -22.17
N ILE A 373 13.37 11.50 -21.41
CA ILE A 373 13.39 11.60 -19.95
C ILE A 373 14.07 10.33 -19.40
N VAL A 374 15.16 10.51 -18.67
CA VAL A 374 15.96 9.41 -18.10
C VAL A 374 15.55 9.16 -16.65
N ALA A 375 15.42 7.88 -16.29
CA ALA A 375 15.14 7.42 -14.93
C ALA A 375 16.04 8.10 -13.88
N GLY A 376 15.41 8.69 -12.85
CA GLY A 376 16.09 9.35 -11.73
C GLY A 376 16.74 10.71 -12.06
N VAL A 377 16.67 11.20 -13.31
CA VAL A 377 17.28 12.47 -13.70
C VAL A 377 16.29 13.62 -13.58
N THR A 378 16.45 14.43 -12.53
CA THR A 378 15.58 15.57 -12.22
C THR A 378 15.97 16.88 -12.93
N THR A 379 17.20 16.97 -13.45
CA THR A 379 17.66 18.11 -14.27
C THR A 379 16.80 18.23 -15.52
N PRO A 380 16.20 19.39 -15.83
CA PRO A 380 15.37 19.54 -17.02
C PRO A 380 16.14 19.26 -18.31
N VAL A 381 15.56 18.44 -19.18
CA VAL A 381 16.06 18.24 -20.54
C VAL A 381 15.83 19.51 -21.34
N THR A 382 16.87 20.05 -21.97
CA THR A 382 16.78 21.29 -22.74
C THR A 382 16.65 20.99 -24.22
N VAL A 383 15.54 21.43 -24.81
CA VAL A 383 15.25 21.40 -26.25
C VAL A 383 15.39 22.82 -26.81
N SER A 384 15.86 22.94 -28.06
CA SER A 384 15.91 24.21 -28.80
C SER A 384 15.18 24.06 -30.13
N ALA A 385 14.37 25.06 -30.47
CA ALA A 385 13.59 25.12 -31.70
C ALA A 385 13.70 26.52 -32.33
N ILE A 386 13.75 26.55 -33.66
CA ILE A 386 13.94 27.78 -34.44
C ILE A 386 12.91 27.84 -35.56
N ASP A 387 12.24 28.98 -35.68
CA ASP A 387 11.51 29.35 -36.90
C ASP A 387 12.30 30.36 -37.70
N ASN A 388 12.13 30.31 -39.01
CA ASN A 388 12.48 31.44 -39.85
C ASN A 388 11.33 32.44 -39.80
N LYS A 389 11.68 33.73 -39.73
CA LYS A 389 10.73 34.81 -39.95
C LYS A 389 10.16 34.68 -41.36
N ASP A 390 8.86 34.93 -41.55
CA ASP A 390 8.30 34.84 -42.89
C ASP A 390 8.89 35.91 -43.81
N THR A 391 9.38 35.48 -44.97
CA THR A 391 10.03 36.33 -45.97
C THR A 391 9.17 36.56 -47.21
N ASP A 392 8.04 35.87 -47.36
CA ASP A 392 7.13 36.01 -48.49
C ASP A 392 5.85 36.75 -48.09
N LEU A 393 6.01 38.02 -47.70
CA LEU A 393 4.91 38.98 -47.49
C LEU A 393 4.22 39.38 -48.82
N GLY A 394 4.13 38.44 -49.77
CA GLY A 394 3.65 38.56 -51.14
C GLY A 394 2.13 38.51 -51.30
N GLY A 395 1.36 39.08 -50.37
CA GLY A 395 -0.08 39.31 -50.55
C GLY A 395 -0.97 38.07 -50.54
N VAL A 396 -0.56 37.00 -49.84
CA VAL A 396 -1.45 35.89 -49.44
C VAL A 396 -1.63 35.98 -47.92
N PRO A 397 -2.83 35.73 -47.35
CA PRO A 397 -3.06 36.05 -45.95
C PRO A 397 -2.28 35.17 -44.96
N ASP A 398 -1.73 35.83 -43.94
CA ASP A 398 -1.34 35.23 -42.67
C ASP A 398 -2.47 34.33 -42.12
N LYS A 399 -2.11 33.27 -41.38
CA LYS A 399 -3.06 32.26 -40.87
C LYS A 399 -3.16 32.28 -39.35
N GLY A 400 -4.29 32.73 -38.83
CA GLY A 400 -4.60 32.75 -37.42
C GLY A 400 -5.33 31.50 -36.95
N SER A 401 -5.92 31.59 -35.76
CA SER A 401 -6.75 30.54 -35.18
C SER A 401 -7.93 31.12 -34.42
N VAL A 402 -8.89 30.28 -34.05
CA VAL A 402 -9.91 30.60 -33.07
C VAL A 402 -9.94 29.58 -31.93
N THR A 403 -10.07 30.07 -30.70
CA THR A 403 -10.43 29.26 -29.53
C THR A 403 -11.90 29.52 -29.19
N VAL A 404 -12.67 28.45 -29.10
CA VAL A 404 -14.10 28.44 -28.80
C VAL A 404 -14.29 28.03 -27.35
N ASN A 405 -14.88 28.90 -26.53
CA ASN A 405 -15.16 28.63 -25.12
C ASN A 405 -16.67 28.39 -24.96
N LYS A 406 -17.07 27.12 -24.77
CA LYS A 406 -18.47 26.69 -24.66
C LYS A 406 -18.91 26.59 -23.20
N LYS A 407 -20.00 27.27 -22.85
CA LYS A 407 -20.52 27.30 -21.49
C LYS A 407 -22.06 27.34 -21.42
N GLY A 408 -22.64 26.99 -20.28
CA GLY A 408 -24.04 27.27 -19.97
C GLY A 408 -24.25 28.74 -19.58
N ALA A 409 -25.50 29.19 -19.53
CA ALA A 409 -25.88 30.51 -19.02
C ALA A 409 -25.42 30.79 -17.57
N ASP A 410 -25.20 29.74 -16.77
CA ASP A 410 -24.63 29.76 -15.42
C ASP A 410 -23.09 29.85 -15.40
N GLY A 411 -22.43 29.78 -16.55
CA GLY A 411 -20.98 29.81 -16.70
C GLY A 411 -20.29 28.44 -16.61
N GLN A 412 -21.02 27.35 -16.42
CA GLN A 412 -20.47 25.99 -16.43
C GLN A 412 -19.89 25.66 -17.81
N ALA A 413 -18.64 25.19 -17.91
CA ALA A 413 -18.07 24.69 -19.16
C ALA A 413 -18.81 23.47 -19.70
N LEU A 414 -19.07 23.40 -21.02
CA LEU A 414 -19.87 22.31 -21.62
C LEU A 414 -19.08 21.46 -22.64
N PRO A 415 -18.80 20.18 -22.33
CA PRO A 415 -18.21 19.24 -23.28
C PRO A 415 -19.25 18.72 -24.28
N GLY A 416 -18.77 18.16 -25.40
CA GLY A 416 -19.62 17.42 -26.34
C GLY A 416 -20.43 18.25 -27.34
N ALA A 417 -20.33 19.58 -27.32
CA ALA A 417 -20.97 20.44 -28.31
C ALA A 417 -20.34 20.27 -29.69
N VAL A 418 -21.14 20.09 -30.75
CA VAL A 418 -20.65 19.80 -32.11
C VAL A 418 -20.85 20.99 -33.04
N PHE A 419 -19.76 21.45 -33.64
CA PHE A 419 -19.69 22.67 -34.45
C PHE A 419 -19.32 22.45 -35.92
N LYS A 420 -19.77 23.42 -36.72
CA LYS A 420 -19.43 23.65 -38.12
C LYS A 420 -18.88 25.05 -38.30
N LEU A 421 -17.86 25.21 -39.15
CA LEU A 421 -17.27 26.48 -39.53
C LEU A 421 -17.49 26.72 -41.03
N VAL A 422 -18.02 27.90 -41.37
CA VAL A 422 -18.09 28.41 -42.74
C VAL A 422 -17.26 29.69 -42.90
N ASP A 423 -16.79 29.97 -44.11
CA ASP A 423 -16.24 31.27 -44.46
C ASP A 423 -17.35 32.28 -44.83
N ALA A 424 -17.00 33.55 -45.04
CA ALA A 424 -17.92 34.63 -45.43
C ALA A 424 -18.72 34.38 -46.74
N THR A 425 -18.41 33.34 -47.52
CA THR A 425 -19.22 32.93 -48.70
C THR A 425 -20.26 31.85 -48.37
N GLY A 426 -20.31 31.38 -47.12
CA GLY A 426 -21.13 30.26 -46.66
C GLY A 426 -20.53 28.88 -46.99
N LYS A 427 -19.33 28.83 -47.59
CA LYS A 427 -18.63 27.58 -47.90
C LYS A 427 -18.11 26.95 -46.60
N VAL A 428 -18.31 25.63 -46.47
CA VAL A 428 -17.82 24.85 -45.32
C VAL A 428 -16.29 24.77 -45.33
N ILE A 429 -15.69 25.10 -44.20
CA ILE A 429 -14.25 25.00 -43.95
C ILE A 429 -13.93 23.76 -43.11
N LYS A 430 -14.75 23.49 -42.08
CA LYS A 430 -14.62 22.31 -41.21
C LYS A 430 -15.96 22.02 -40.53
N GLU A 431 -16.21 20.76 -40.18
CA GLU A 431 -17.47 20.29 -39.57
C GLU A 431 -17.20 19.14 -38.59
N ASN A 432 -18.23 18.77 -37.82
CA ASN A 432 -18.17 17.70 -36.81
C ASN A 432 -17.08 17.93 -35.74
N MET A 433 -16.85 19.19 -35.37
CA MET A 433 -15.83 19.58 -34.38
C MET A 433 -16.44 19.59 -32.98
N VAL A 434 -15.91 18.79 -32.06
CA VAL A 434 -16.51 18.59 -30.73
C VAL A 434 -15.74 19.38 -29.66
N THR A 435 -16.43 19.94 -28.66
CA THR A 435 -15.77 20.53 -27.48
C THR A 435 -15.28 19.47 -26.50
N ASP A 436 -14.11 19.73 -25.90
CA ASP A 436 -13.48 18.84 -24.91
C ASP A 436 -14.11 18.94 -23.52
N ASN A 437 -13.57 18.16 -22.57
CA ASN A 437 -14.01 18.07 -21.18
C ASN A 437 -14.02 19.42 -20.43
N GLU A 438 -13.30 20.42 -20.92
CA GLU A 438 -13.17 21.76 -20.33
C GLU A 438 -14.00 22.81 -21.11
N GLY A 439 -14.80 22.36 -22.08
CA GLY A 439 -15.65 23.19 -22.92
C GLY A 439 -14.91 23.91 -24.04
N HIS A 440 -13.66 23.54 -24.32
CA HIS A 440 -12.84 24.22 -25.33
C HIS A 440 -12.91 23.51 -26.69
N LEU A 441 -12.75 24.29 -27.76
CA LEU A 441 -12.49 23.80 -29.11
C LEU A 441 -11.54 24.75 -29.84
N TYR A 442 -10.39 24.25 -30.26
CA TYR A 442 -9.37 25.01 -30.99
C TYR A 442 -9.41 24.74 -32.50
N ILE A 443 -9.33 25.80 -33.32
CA ILE A 443 -9.33 25.73 -34.80
C ILE A 443 -8.16 26.55 -35.36
N PRO A 444 -7.00 25.93 -35.67
CA PRO A 444 -5.85 26.60 -36.27
C PRO A 444 -5.92 26.72 -37.80
N GLY A 445 -5.08 27.59 -38.35
CA GLY A 445 -4.77 27.63 -39.79
C GLY A 445 -5.76 28.42 -40.65
N LEU A 446 -6.56 29.29 -40.03
CA LEU A 446 -7.57 30.12 -40.68
C LEU A 446 -6.90 31.36 -41.30
N ALA A 447 -6.96 31.49 -42.62
CA ALA A 447 -6.48 32.69 -43.33
C ALA A 447 -7.22 33.97 -42.86
N ALA A 448 -6.64 35.14 -43.04
CA ALA A 448 -7.38 36.38 -42.77
C ALA A 448 -8.72 36.45 -43.52
N GLY A 449 -9.75 36.92 -42.82
CA GLY A 449 -11.13 36.93 -43.30
C GLY A 449 -12.14 36.70 -42.20
N THR A 450 -13.42 36.89 -42.54
CA THR A 450 -14.56 36.66 -41.66
C THR A 450 -15.07 35.23 -41.82
N TYR A 451 -15.39 34.62 -40.68
CA TYR A 451 -15.90 33.25 -40.56
C TYR A 451 -17.14 33.23 -39.68
N THR A 452 -17.96 32.19 -39.84
CA THR A 452 -19.13 31.96 -38.98
C THR A 452 -19.07 30.55 -38.40
N LEU A 453 -19.02 30.49 -37.07
CA LEU A 453 -19.17 29.27 -36.30
C LEU A 453 -20.68 29.00 -36.09
N ILE A 454 -21.11 27.77 -36.35
CA ILE A 454 -22.50 27.34 -36.26
C ILE A 454 -22.53 26.08 -35.40
N GLU A 455 -23.32 26.08 -34.32
CA GLU A 455 -23.57 24.84 -33.60
C GLU A 455 -24.52 23.94 -34.39
N THR A 456 -24.21 22.64 -34.40
CA THR A 456 -24.98 21.61 -35.10
C THR A 456 -25.57 20.56 -34.17
N GLN A 457 -25.07 20.44 -32.94
CA GLN A 457 -25.62 19.61 -31.88
C GLN A 457 -25.16 20.14 -30.52
N ALA A 458 -26.10 20.33 -29.59
CA ALA A 458 -25.82 20.75 -28.23
C ALA A 458 -25.32 19.60 -27.34
N PRO A 459 -24.64 19.92 -26.22
CA PRO A 459 -24.43 19.01 -25.10
C PRO A 459 -25.74 18.43 -24.55
N GLU A 460 -25.66 17.28 -23.88
CA GLU A 460 -26.84 16.65 -23.27
C GLU A 460 -27.48 17.55 -22.20
N GLY A 461 -28.77 17.84 -22.34
CA GLY A 461 -29.54 18.71 -21.44
C GLY A 461 -29.55 20.21 -21.80
N TYR A 462 -28.99 20.59 -22.96
CA TYR A 462 -28.95 21.97 -23.46
C TYR A 462 -29.64 22.10 -24.83
N GLU A 463 -30.09 23.31 -25.15
CA GLU A 463 -30.65 23.62 -26.47
C GLU A 463 -29.56 24.04 -27.46
N VAL A 464 -29.70 23.66 -28.74
CA VAL A 464 -28.77 24.06 -29.81
C VAL A 464 -28.80 25.58 -29.96
N ASN A 465 -27.63 26.21 -29.89
CA ASN A 465 -27.50 27.63 -30.15
C ASN A 465 -27.64 27.91 -31.66
N GLU A 466 -28.89 28.10 -32.11
CA GLU A 466 -29.22 28.39 -33.51
C GLU A 466 -28.60 29.70 -34.03
N LYS A 467 -28.08 30.58 -33.15
CA LYS A 467 -27.50 31.86 -33.53
C LYS A 467 -26.09 31.66 -34.10
N PRO A 468 -25.83 31.98 -35.38
CA PRO A 468 -24.48 31.89 -35.94
C PRO A 468 -23.55 32.91 -35.27
N ILE A 469 -22.32 32.49 -34.96
CA ILE A 469 -21.32 33.30 -34.24
C ILE A 469 -20.22 33.69 -35.22
N GLU A 470 -20.27 34.96 -35.64
CA GLU A 470 -19.29 35.56 -36.55
C GLU A 470 -18.03 35.98 -35.79
N PHE A 471 -16.86 35.71 -36.40
CA PHE A 471 -15.58 36.24 -35.96
C PHE A 471 -14.67 36.50 -37.16
N THR A 472 -13.67 37.36 -36.98
CA THR A 472 -12.75 37.77 -38.05
C THR A 472 -11.31 37.50 -37.63
N ILE A 473 -10.58 36.79 -38.47
CA ILE A 473 -9.11 36.76 -38.42
C ILE A 473 -8.63 38.02 -39.15
N PRO A 474 -7.86 38.93 -38.52
CA PRO A 474 -7.44 40.20 -39.11
C PRO A 474 -6.49 39.97 -40.30
N GLU A 475 -6.34 40.97 -41.19
CA GLU A 475 -5.44 40.88 -42.37
C GLU A 475 -3.99 40.53 -42.04
N THR A 476 -3.52 40.89 -40.83
CA THR A 476 -2.20 40.53 -40.31
C THR A 476 -2.12 39.11 -39.75
N GLY A 477 -3.22 38.33 -39.80
CA GLY A 477 -3.46 36.91 -39.47
C GLY A 477 -2.73 36.24 -38.31
N ASN A 478 -2.05 36.99 -37.46
CA ASN A 478 -1.15 36.50 -36.42
C ASN A 478 -1.73 36.79 -35.02
N GLN A 479 -3.05 36.65 -34.89
CA GLN A 479 -3.79 36.78 -33.64
C GLN A 479 -4.83 35.67 -33.53
N ASN A 480 -4.96 35.14 -32.32
CA ASN A 480 -5.94 34.10 -31.99
C ASN A 480 -7.25 34.80 -31.60
N ALA A 481 -8.32 34.56 -32.35
CA ALA A 481 -9.65 34.99 -31.94
C ALA A 481 -10.13 34.12 -30.76
N THR A 482 -10.83 34.71 -29.80
CA THR A 482 -11.54 33.96 -28.75
C THR A 482 -13.03 34.24 -28.87
N VAL A 483 -13.82 33.20 -29.13
CA VAL A 483 -15.29 33.30 -29.17
C VAL A 483 -15.87 32.56 -27.97
N THR A 484 -16.81 33.19 -27.27
CA THR A 484 -17.60 32.51 -26.22
C THR A 484 -18.95 32.15 -26.79
N VAL A 485 -19.31 30.87 -26.68
CA VAL A 485 -20.62 30.35 -27.07
C VAL A 485 -21.36 29.98 -25.79
N THR A 486 -22.66 30.26 -25.72
CA THR A 486 -23.43 30.06 -24.50
C THR A 486 -24.80 29.48 -24.79
N ASP A 487 -25.15 28.42 -24.06
CA ASP A 487 -26.41 27.69 -24.23
C ASP A 487 -27.33 27.91 -23.04
N GLU A 488 -28.63 27.87 -23.32
CA GLU A 488 -29.65 27.67 -22.30
C GLU A 488 -29.84 26.16 -22.05
N LYS A 489 -30.16 25.80 -20.80
CA LYS A 489 -30.59 24.43 -20.46
C LYS A 489 -31.97 24.19 -21.05
N THR A 490 -32.21 23.00 -21.60
CA THR A 490 -33.52 22.64 -22.17
C THR A 490 -34.62 22.87 -21.14
N PRO A 491 -35.61 23.75 -21.38
CA PRO A 491 -36.64 24.06 -20.40
C PRO A 491 -37.44 22.80 -20.03
N GLY A 492 -37.57 22.55 -18.73
CA GLY A 492 -38.45 21.49 -18.23
C GLY A 492 -39.89 21.72 -18.69
N GLU A 493 -40.53 20.66 -19.21
CA GLU A 493 -41.83 20.72 -19.89
C GLU A 493 -42.89 21.51 -19.09
N PRO A 494 -43.42 22.63 -19.61
CA PRO A 494 -44.46 23.40 -18.93
C PRO A 494 -45.74 22.59 -18.81
N GLY A 495 -46.20 22.35 -17.58
CA GLY A 495 -47.44 21.61 -17.30
C GLY A 495 -48.64 22.21 -18.03
N ASN A 496 -49.25 21.42 -18.91
CA ASN A 496 -50.27 21.88 -19.86
C ASN A 496 -51.48 22.58 -19.20
N PRO A 497 -51.84 23.82 -19.61
CA PRO A 497 -53.02 24.51 -19.10
C PRO A 497 -54.34 23.80 -19.47
N GLY A 498 -55.25 23.67 -18.51
CA GLY A 498 -56.60 23.14 -18.73
C GLY A 498 -57.56 24.16 -19.36
N GLU A 499 -58.56 23.67 -20.09
CA GLU A 499 -59.61 24.51 -20.70
C GLU A 499 -60.47 25.27 -19.64
N PRO A 500 -61.00 26.45 -19.99
CA PRO A 500 -61.75 27.29 -19.05
C PRO A 500 -63.19 26.79 -18.81
N GLY A 501 -63.62 26.82 -17.56
CA GLY A 501 -65.01 26.53 -17.16
C GLY A 501 -65.95 27.74 -17.25
N GLU A 502 -67.26 27.46 -17.33
CA GLU A 502 -68.33 28.47 -17.35
C GLU A 502 -68.48 29.25 -16.02
N PRO A 503 -69.09 30.46 -16.05
CA PRO A 503 -69.01 31.43 -14.95
C PRO A 503 -69.91 31.11 -13.75
N THR A 504 -69.44 31.48 -12.56
CA THR A 504 -70.15 31.31 -11.28
C THR A 504 -71.12 32.47 -10.97
N PRO A 505 -72.29 32.18 -10.37
CA PRO A 505 -73.13 33.22 -9.77
C PRO A 505 -72.55 33.70 -8.41
N PRO A 506 -72.73 34.98 -8.02
CA PRO A 506 -71.93 35.61 -6.97
C PRO A 506 -72.63 35.82 -5.61
N THR A 507 -71.88 36.45 -4.68
CA THR A 507 -72.26 36.99 -3.35
C THR A 507 -72.29 35.99 -2.18
N GLY A 508 -71.97 36.39 -0.93
CA GLY A 508 -71.66 37.74 -0.43
C GLY A 508 -70.59 37.79 0.69
N PRO A 509 -70.12 38.99 1.08
CA PRO A 509 -68.97 39.18 1.98
C PRO A 509 -69.33 39.34 3.46
N THR A 510 -68.37 39.05 4.36
CA THR A 510 -67.74 40.05 5.27
C THR A 510 -66.56 39.43 6.05
N GLU A 511 -65.36 40.01 5.89
CA GLU A 511 -64.58 40.77 6.90
C GLU A 511 -64.83 40.59 8.43
N PRO A 512 -63.86 40.99 9.31
CA PRO A 512 -62.39 40.87 9.16
C PRO A 512 -61.58 40.63 10.49
N GLY A 513 -60.48 39.86 10.43
CA GLY A 513 -59.34 39.90 11.39
C GLY A 513 -59.63 39.52 12.85
N ASN A 514 -58.69 39.58 13.81
CA ASN A 514 -57.20 39.75 13.80
C ASN A 514 -56.69 39.44 15.25
N PRO A 515 -55.39 39.48 15.60
CA PRO A 515 -54.14 39.08 14.92
C PRO A 515 -53.32 38.02 15.71
N GLY A 516 -52.32 37.41 15.05
CA GLY A 516 -51.10 36.91 15.72
C GLY A 516 -51.06 35.43 16.12
N GLU A 517 -50.10 34.68 15.55
CA GLU A 517 -49.73 33.35 16.00
C GLU A 517 -48.86 33.40 17.28
N PRO A 518 -49.16 32.62 18.32
CA PRO A 518 -48.16 32.19 19.28
C PRO A 518 -47.24 31.15 18.63
N THR A 519 -45.93 31.22 18.91
CA THR A 519 -44.94 30.23 18.45
C THR A 519 -45.39 28.81 18.83
N PRO A 520 -45.32 27.81 17.92
CA PRO A 520 -45.66 26.45 18.28
C PRO A 520 -44.71 25.93 19.39
N PRO A 521 -45.22 25.22 20.41
CA PRO A 521 -44.36 24.52 21.34
C PRO A 521 -43.52 23.49 20.57
N THR A 522 -42.26 23.32 20.97
CA THR A 522 -41.33 22.36 20.36
C THR A 522 -41.95 20.98 20.28
N GLY A 523 -41.90 20.37 19.08
CA GLY A 523 -42.33 18.99 18.87
C GLY A 523 -41.60 18.00 19.79
N PRO A 524 -42.15 16.80 20.01
CA PRO A 524 -41.60 15.84 20.95
C PRO A 524 -40.18 15.44 20.57
N THR A 525 -39.25 15.55 21.51
CA THR A 525 -37.91 14.96 21.40
C THR A 525 -38.02 13.45 21.23
N THR A 526 -37.31 12.89 20.26
CA THR A 526 -37.17 11.45 20.06
C THR A 526 -36.75 10.78 21.37
N PRO A 527 -37.42 9.71 21.83
CA PRO A 527 -36.99 8.98 23.02
C PRO A 527 -35.58 8.40 22.86
N THR A 528 -34.76 8.53 23.90
CA THR A 528 -33.47 7.84 24.01
C THR A 528 -33.68 6.32 24.04
N GLU A 529 -32.70 5.59 23.50
CA GLU A 529 -32.63 4.13 23.59
C GLU A 529 -32.76 3.63 25.04
N PRO A 530 -33.57 2.58 25.31
CA PRO A 530 -33.72 2.03 26.66
C PRO A 530 -32.42 1.38 27.16
N GLY A 531 -31.92 1.86 28.31
CA GLY A 531 -30.82 1.20 29.02
C GLY A 531 -31.19 -0.22 29.48
N ALA A 532 -30.19 -1.11 29.55
CA ALA A 532 -30.38 -2.51 29.91
C ALA A 532 -30.91 -2.71 31.35
N PRO A 533 -31.59 -3.84 31.66
CA PRO A 533 -32.24 -4.06 32.95
C PRO A 533 -31.26 -4.15 34.12
N GLY A 534 -31.66 -3.62 35.28
CA GLY A 534 -30.96 -3.84 36.55
C GLY A 534 -31.23 -5.23 37.15
N GLU A 535 -30.25 -5.76 37.88
CA GLU A 535 -30.34 -7.04 38.59
C GLU A 535 -31.29 -7.00 39.81
N PRO A 536 -31.83 -8.16 40.26
CA PRO A 536 -33.00 -8.21 41.13
C PRO A 536 -32.72 -8.02 42.62
N THR A 537 -33.69 -7.44 43.34
CA THR A 537 -33.67 -7.28 44.80
C THR A 537 -34.02 -8.60 45.54
N PRO A 538 -33.17 -9.11 46.44
CA PRO A 538 -33.52 -10.20 47.35
C PRO A 538 -34.45 -9.74 48.50
N PRO A 539 -35.14 -10.66 49.20
CA PRO A 539 -36.29 -10.33 50.06
C PRO A 539 -35.92 -9.73 51.43
N THR A 540 -36.89 -9.02 52.03
CA THR A 540 -36.78 -8.40 53.35
C THR A 540 -36.67 -9.42 54.49
N GLY A 541 -35.49 -9.50 55.11
CA GLY A 541 -35.25 -10.17 56.39
C GLY A 541 -35.66 -9.34 57.63
N PRO A 542 -35.49 -9.88 58.85
CA PRO A 542 -36.11 -9.35 60.07
C PRO A 542 -35.46 -8.09 60.65
N THR A 543 -36.30 -7.19 61.17
CA THR A 543 -35.90 -5.94 61.84
C THR A 543 -35.26 -6.16 63.21
N THR A 544 -33.99 -5.79 63.37
CA THR A 544 -33.26 -5.78 64.66
C THR A 544 -32.06 -4.81 64.59
N PRO A 545 -31.55 -4.30 65.73
CA PRO A 545 -32.18 -3.41 66.71
C PRO A 545 -31.73 -1.94 66.50
N THR A 546 -32.09 -1.04 67.42
CA THR A 546 -31.67 0.38 67.43
C THR A 546 -30.15 0.56 67.50
N GLU A 547 -29.63 1.55 66.79
CA GLU A 547 -28.21 1.92 66.76
C GLU A 547 -27.69 2.43 68.14
N PRO A 548 -26.49 2.00 68.59
CA PRO A 548 -25.85 2.55 69.79
C PRO A 548 -25.51 4.04 69.65
N GLY A 549 -25.48 4.77 70.77
CA GLY A 549 -25.13 6.19 70.80
C GLY A 549 -23.71 6.46 70.28
N ALA A 550 -23.54 7.64 69.67
CA ALA A 550 -22.33 8.04 68.95
C ALA A 550 -21.02 7.85 69.76
N PRO A 551 -19.95 7.30 69.15
CA PRO A 551 -18.61 7.35 69.73
C PRO A 551 -18.18 8.79 70.00
N GLY A 552 -17.50 9.02 71.13
CA GLY A 552 -16.92 10.33 71.45
C GLY A 552 -15.84 10.73 70.45
N GLU A 553 -15.59 12.05 70.33
CA GLU A 553 -14.58 12.58 69.42
C GLU A 553 -13.19 11.94 69.66
N PRO A 554 -12.45 11.57 68.61
CA PRO A 554 -11.09 11.10 68.76
C PRO A 554 -10.21 12.26 69.24
N THR A 555 -9.54 12.09 70.38
CA THR A 555 -8.48 13.01 70.82
C THR A 555 -7.42 13.12 69.70
N PRO A 556 -6.94 14.34 69.38
CA PRO A 556 -5.92 14.50 68.34
C PRO A 556 -4.65 13.72 68.73
N PRO A 557 -3.91 13.16 67.74
CA PRO A 557 -2.69 12.43 68.01
C PRO A 557 -1.66 13.35 68.69
N THR A 558 -1.00 12.84 69.72
CA THR A 558 0.14 13.50 70.35
C THR A 558 1.20 13.81 69.31
N GLU A 559 1.84 14.98 69.37
CA GLU A 559 2.95 15.31 68.48
C GLU A 559 4.06 14.24 68.55
N PRO A 560 4.72 13.91 67.43
CA PRO A 560 5.85 12.98 67.45
C PRO A 560 6.94 13.50 68.38
N THR A 561 7.32 12.70 69.38
CA THR A 561 8.51 12.99 70.20
C THR A 561 9.72 13.13 69.29
N THR A 562 10.44 14.24 69.39
CA THR A 562 11.66 14.49 68.63
C THR A 562 12.63 13.30 68.74
N PRO A 563 13.21 12.82 67.62
CA PRO A 563 14.21 11.75 67.68
C PRO A 563 15.37 12.14 68.59
N THR A 564 15.80 11.23 69.46
CA THR A 564 17.03 11.40 70.24
C THR A 564 18.19 11.65 69.29
N GLU A 565 18.96 12.70 69.55
CA GLU A 565 20.12 13.08 68.75
C GLU A 565 21.09 11.91 68.55
N PRO A 566 21.41 11.50 67.30
CA PRO A 566 22.43 10.49 67.06
C PRO A 566 23.77 10.96 67.63
N GLY A 567 24.38 10.13 68.48
CA GLY A 567 25.64 10.48 69.15
C GLY A 567 26.71 10.94 68.17
N ALA A 568 27.37 12.06 68.51
CA ALA A 568 28.26 12.79 67.60
C ALA A 568 29.27 11.86 66.87
N PRO A 569 29.33 11.91 65.53
CA PRO A 569 30.38 11.23 64.78
C PRO A 569 31.77 11.68 65.26
N GLY A 570 32.70 10.73 65.40
CA GLY A 570 34.08 11.05 65.75
C GLY A 570 34.73 11.97 64.70
N GLU A 571 35.62 12.85 65.15
CA GLU A 571 36.25 13.86 64.28
C GLU A 571 36.89 13.21 63.04
N PRO A 572 36.54 13.67 61.81
CA PRO A 572 37.22 13.20 60.62
C PRO A 572 38.65 13.71 60.61
N THR A 573 39.62 12.80 60.47
CA THR A 573 41.04 13.15 60.33
C THR A 573 41.20 14.15 59.17
N PRO A 574 41.88 15.29 59.36
CA PRO A 574 42.01 16.28 58.31
C PRO A 574 42.73 15.68 57.09
N PRO A 575 42.25 15.91 55.86
CA PRO A 575 42.91 15.39 54.67
C PRO A 575 44.31 16.00 54.55
N THR A 576 45.30 15.16 54.30
CA THR A 576 46.65 15.63 53.93
C THR A 576 46.54 16.52 52.69
N GLY A 577 47.11 17.73 52.78
CA GLY A 577 47.02 18.73 51.71
C GLY A 577 47.58 18.24 50.37
N PRO A 578 47.21 18.89 49.25
CA PRO A 578 47.58 18.45 47.92
C PRO A 578 49.10 18.38 47.75
N THR A 579 49.62 17.19 47.49
CA THR A 579 51.00 17.01 47.05
C THR A 579 51.19 17.67 45.70
N THR A 580 52.17 18.57 45.59
CA THR A 580 52.56 19.21 44.32
C THR A 580 52.77 18.15 43.24
N PRO A 581 52.19 18.30 42.03
CA PRO A 581 52.44 17.37 40.94
C PRO A 581 53.93 17.36 40.59
N THR A 582 54.57 16.21 40.75
CA THR A 582 55.84 15.94 40.07
C THR A 582 55.58 15.99 38.57
N GLY A 583 56.33 16.82 37.85
CA GLY A 583 56.20 16.93 36.39
C GLY A 583 56.41 15.58 35.70
N PRO A 584 55.86 15.39 34.48
CA PRO A 584 55.98 14.14 33.76
C PRO A 584 57.45 13.80 33.53
N SER A 585 57.86 12.59 33.92
CA SER A 585 59.13 12.01 33.49
C SER A 585 59.20 12.00 31.96
N ALA A 586 60.40 12.24 31.40
CA ALA A 586 60.61 12.12 29.97
C ALA A 586 60.23 10.71 29.47
N PRO A 587 59.68 10.58 28.25
CA PRO A 587 59.42 9.27 27.65
C PRO A 587 60.71 8.43 27.62
N GLY A 588 60.63 7.17 28.05
CA GLY A 588 61.73 6.23 27.89
C GLY A 588 61.98 5.92 26.41
N GLU A 589 63.22 5.64 26.04
CA GLU A 589 63.54 5.19 24.69
C GLU A 589 62.80 3.88 24.35
N PRO A 590 62.32 3.71 23.10
CA PRO A 590 61.59 2.52 22.70
C PRO A 590 62.51 1.31 22.61
N THR A 591 62.26 0.29 23.43
CA THR A 591 62.93 -1.01 23.32
C THR A 591 62.60 -1.65 21.97
N PRO A 592 63.57 -2.11 21.16
CA PRO A 592 63.29 -2.79 19.90
C PRO A 592 62.55 -4.12 20.13
N PRO A 593 61.66 -4.54 19.22
CA PRO A 593 60.83 -5.72 19.41
C PRO A 593 61.66 -7.01 19.40
N THR A 594 61.43 -7.89 20.37
CA THR A 594 61.88 -9.28 20.31
C THR A 594 61.18 -10.01 19.17
N GLY A 595 61.94 -10.70 18.33
CA GLY A 595 61.40 -11.50 17.22
C GLY A 595 60.52 -12.67 17.68
N PRO A 596 59.72 -13.26 16.78
CA PRO A 596 58.76 -14.31 17.12
C PRO A 596 59.45 -15.58 17.61
N THR A 597 59.03 -16.09 18.77
CA THR A 597 59.38 -17.43 19.24
C THR A 597 58.41 -18.47 18.69
N THR A 598 58.96 -19.57 18.17
CA THR A 598 58.18 -20.65 17.56
C THR A 598 57.29 -21.36 18.58
N PRO A 599 56.01 -21.64 18.28
CA PRO A 599 55.18 -22.51 19.12
C PRO A 599 55.78 -23.92 19.24
N THR A 600 55.97 -24.40 20.46
CA THR A 600 56.36 -25.79 20.73
C THR A 600 55.15 -26.72 20.59
N ASN A 601 55.23 -27.66 19.64
CA ASN A 601 54.15 -28.60 19.35
C ASN A 601 54.16 -29.82 20.30
N PRO A 602 53.09 -30.09 21.07
CA PRO A 602 52.93 -31.33 21.82
C PRO A 602 52.67 -32.53 20.88
N SER A 603 53.27 -33.68 21.17
CA SER A 603 53.29 -34.84 20.26
C SER A 603 51.94 -35.55 20.09
N ILE A 604 51.59 -35.89 18.84
CA ILE A 604 50.63 -36.94 18.51
C ILE A 604 51.40 -38.25 18.26
N PRO A 605 51.11 -39.35 18.98
CA PRO A 605 51.67 -40.66 18.67
C PRO A 605 50.84 -41.44 17.63
N GLY A 606 51.51 -42.01 16.63
CA GLY A 606 51.13 -43.34 16.10
C GLY A 606 50.22 -43.43 14.87
N THR A 607 50.79 -43.23 13.67
CA THR A 607 50.31 -43.90 12.45
C THR A 607 51.46 -44.52 11.66
N THR A 608 51.65 -45.83 11.83
CA THR A 608 52.40 -46.74 10.94
C THR A 608 51.36 -47.74 10.40
N THR A 609 51.38 -48.30 9.19
CA THR A 609 52.34 -48.44 8.06
C THR A 609 51.53 -49.02 6.86
N PRO A 610 52.07 -49.40 5.67
CA PRO A 610 53.40 -49.19 5.09
C PRO A 610 53.42 -48.66 3.62
N THR A 611 54.66 -48.55 3.14
CA THR A 611 55.26 -48.34 1.80
C THR A 611 54.65 -49.14 0.62
N THR A 612 55.08 -49.06 -0.66
CA THR A 612 56.46 -49.19 -1.24
C THR A 612 56.51 -48.72 -2.75
N PRO A 613 57.65 -48.71 -3.49
CA PRO A 613 58.08 -47.56 -4.34
C PRO A 613 58.28 -47.92 -5.85
N THR A 614 58.85 -47.10 -6.76
CA THR A 614 60.30 -46.85 -7.04
C THR A 614 60.44 -45.92 -8.29
N THR A 615 61.31 -44.89 -8.47
CA THR A 615 62.81 -44.73 -8.43
C THR A 615 63.47 -44.84 -9.84
N PRO A 616 64.51 -44.06 -10.26
CA PRO A 616 65.00 -42.70 -9.97
C PRO A 616 65.34 -41.85 -11.25
N ALA A 617 66.16 -40.77 -11.15
CA ALA A 617 66.58 -39.86 -12.25
C ALA A 617 68.12 -39.61 -12.36
N ILE A 618 68.61 -39.07 -13.49
CA ILE A 618 69.93 -38.37 -13.66
C ILE A 618 69.85 -37.27 -14.80
N PRO A 619 70.88 -36.42 -15.16
CA PRO A 619 70.72 -34.95 -15.10
C PRO A 619 71.25 -34.06 -16.28
N GLY A 620 71.07 -32.72 -16.17
CA GLY A 620 71.85 -31.64 -16.86
C GLY A 620 71.23 -31.05 -18.16
N THR A 621 71.55 -29.83 -18.65
CA THR A 621 72.37 -28.69 -18.12
C THR A 621 72.17 -27.38 -18.95
N ALA A 622 72.54 -26.21 -18.39
CA ALA A 622 72.99 -24.95 -19.08
C ALA A 622 72.01 -23.91 -19.72
N THR A 623 71.79 -22.77 -19.01
CA THR A 623 72.09 -21.33 -19.34
C THR A 623 71.93 -20.69 -20.75
N PRO A 624 71.82 -19.32 -20.91
CA PRO A 624 71.47 -18.22 -19.98
C PRO A 624 70.43 -17.19 -20.59
N VAL A 625 70.59 -15.86 -20.35
CA VAL A 625 69.55 -14.80 -20.37
C VAL A 625 69.57 -13.77 -21.54
N THR A 626 68.50 -12.96 -21.55
CA THR A 626 68.12 -11.72 -22.31
C THR A 626 69.25 -10.75 -22.74
N PRO A 627 69.04 -9.87 -23.76
CA PRO A 627 68.64 -8.47 -23.45
C PRO A 627 67.84 -7.65 -24.52
N GLY A 628 67.13 -6.61 -24.05
CA GLY A 628 67.34 -5.19 -24.41
C GLY A 628 67.03 -4.59 -25.81
N THR A 629 66.16 -3.57 -25.82
CA THR A 629 66.05 -2.45 -26.81
C THR A 629 66.84 -1.21 -26.33
N PRO A 630 66.94 -0.06 -27.05
CA PRO A 630 66.65 0.27 -28.48
C PRO A 630 67.76 1.09 -29.22
N SER A 631 67.64 1.33 -30.54
CA SER A 631 67.73 2.68 -31.21
C SER A 631 67.97 2.66 -32.75
N VAL A 632 67.17 3.48 -33.50
CA VAL A 632 67.50 4.41 -34.64
C VAL A 632 68.52 3.94 -35.73
N THR A 633 68.24 3.92 -37.05
CA THR A 633 67.74 5.00 -37.95
C THR A 633 67.06 4.48 -39.26
N THR A 634 66.35 5.37 -39.98
CA THR A 634 65.62 5.25 -41.29
C THR A 634 66.55 5.24 -42.55
N PRO A 635 66.06 5.20 -43.84
CA PRO A 635 64.69 5.32 -44.40
C PRO A 635 64.25 4.28 -45.49
N GLY A 636 62.96 4.27 -45.91
CA GLY A 636 62.51 3.43 -47.05
C GLY A 636 61.03 3.46 -47.53
N VAL A 637 60.58 4.58 -48.15
CA VAL A 637 59.46 4.67 -49.15
C VAL A 637 58.00 4.42 -48.68
N MET A 638 57.04 4.96 -49.44
CA MET A 638 55.65 5.31 -49.07
C MET A 638 54.55 4.32 -49.50
N GLN A 639 53.38 4.49 -48.87
CA GLN A 639 51.97 4.27 -49.31
C GLN A 639 51.68 4.54 -50.82
N PRO A 640 50.52 4.15 -51.42
CA PRO A 640 49.15 4.30 -50.86
C PRO A 640 48.06 3.26 -51.25
N GLY A 641 46.80 3.45 -50.81
CA GLY A 641 45.61 3.02 -51.58
C GLY A 641 44.37 2.51 -50.84
N GLN A 642 43.33 3.35 -50.83
CA GLN A 642 41.86 3.14 -50.73
C GLN A 642 41.23 1.73 -50.90
N GLY A 643 39.96 1.56 -50.47
CA GLY A 643 39.02 0.61 -51.09
C GLY A 643 37.80 0.22 -50.24
N SER A 644 36.58 0.50 -50.70
CA SER A 644 35.32 0.21 -50.00
C SER A 644 34.51 -0.93 -50.64
N ALA A 645 33.76 -1.67 -49.81
CA ALA A 645 32.54 -2.46 -50.11
C ALA A 645 32.57 -3.63 -51.12
N GLY A 646 31.75 -4.65 -50.84
CA GLY A 646 31.45 -5.81 -51.71
C GLY A 646 30.65 -6.87 -50.95
N ALA A 647 29.73 -7.60 -51.62
CA ALA A 647 28.78 -8.52 -50.97
C ALA A 647 28.44 -9.76 -51.85
N THR A 648 27.51 -10.60 -51.36
CA THR A 648 26.82 -11.76 -52.00
C THR A 648 27.54 -13.13 -52.00
N GLY A 649 26.76 -14.23 -51.94
CA GLY A 649 27.25 -15.61 -52.20
C GLY A 649 26.65 -16.78 -51.37
N THR A 650 25.43 -17.23 -51.70
CA THR A 650 24.92 -18.62 -51.46
C THR A 650 25.15 -19.46 -52.74
N PRO A 651 25.11 -20.83 -52.81
CA PRO A 651 24.14 -21.75 -52.16
C PRO A 651 24.62 -23.23 -51.85
N SER A 652 23.67 -24.13 -51.54
CA SER A 652 23.71 -25.63 -51.67
C SER A 652 24.73 -26.44 -50.83
N ASP A 653 24.58 -27.73 -50.47
CA ASP A 653 23.47 -28.71 -50.46
C ASP A 653 23.84 -29.87 -49.48
N GLY A 654 22.89 -30.72 -49.02
CA GLY A 654 23.22 -31.98 -48.32
C GLY A 654 22.10 -32.62 -47.48
N THR A 655 21.91 -33.95 -47.57
CA THR A 655 20.64 -34.63 -47.16
C THR A 655 20.81 -35.94 -46.36
N ALA A 656 20.16 -36.00 -45.18
CA ALA A 656 19.53 -37.11 -44.42
C ALA A 656 20.20 -38.51 -44.15
N GLY A 657 19.93 -39.06 -42.95
CA GLY A 657 20.12 -40.46 -42.49
C GLY A 657 20.36 -40.51 -40.95
N SER A 658 19.63 -41.19 -40.05
CA SER A 658 19.02 -42.55 -39.97
C SER A 658 20.05 -43.65 -39.59
N ALA A 659 19.90 -44.52 -38.58
CA ALA A 659 18.81 -44.88 -37.62
C ALA A 659 19.42 -45.35 -36.25
N ALA A 660 18.88 -45.03 -35.06
CA ALA A 660 17.74 -45.57 -34.29
C ALA A 660 17.92 -46.96 -33.60
N ILE A 661 17.83 -47.00 -32.25
CA ILE A 661 17.58 -48.18 -31.36
C ILE A 661 16.97 -47.66 -30.03
N GLY A 662 16.02 -48.29 -29.30
CA GLY A 662 15.15 -49.41 -29.70
C GLY A 662 14.72 -50.46 -28.64
N ASN A 663 14.22 -50.12 -27.43
CA ASN A 663 13.41 -51.00 -26.52
C ASN A 663 12.77 -50.17 -25.37
N GLY A 664 11.55 -50.39 -24.84
CA GLY A 664 10.48 -51.38 -25.07
C GLY A 664 9.95 -51.93 -23.72
N GLN A 665 8.64 -52.14 -23.41
CA GLN A 665 7.36 -52.04 -24.15
C GLN A 665 6.46 -50.92 -23.53
N GLY A 666 5.12 -50.92 -23.28
CA GLY A 666 3.96 -51.85 -23.38
C GLY A 666 3.25 -52.06 -22.01
N THR A 667 1.92 -52.06 -21.83
CA THR A 667 0.73 -51.91 -22.72
C THR A 667 -0.36 -51.06 -22.04
N GLY A 668 -1.00 -50.08 -22.71
CA GLY A 668 -2.39 -50.16 -23.23
C GLY A 668 -3.43 -49.53 -22.28
N THR A 669 -4.73 -49.32 -22.55
CA THR A 669 -5.61 -49.12 -23.75
C THR A 669 -7.04 -48.89 -23.18
N THR A 670 -7.99 -48.06 -23.65
CA THR A 670 -8.20 -47.01 -24.70
C THR A 670 -9.61 -46.38 -24.42
N GLY A 671 -10.05 -45.22 -24.90
CA GLY A 671 -9.47 -44.17 -25.75
C GLY A 671 -10.55 -43.38 -26.57
N ALA A 672 -10.17 -42.22 -27.12
CA ALA A 672 -10.91 -41.36 -28.10
C ALA A 672 -11.98 -40.34 -27.64
N ALA A 673 -12.02 -39.23 -28.41
CA ALA A 673 -13.03 -38.16 -28.55
C ALA A 673 -13.21 -37.12 -27.42
N ALA A 674 -13.38 -35.86 -27.83
CA ALA A 674 -13.42 -34.67 -26.98
C ALA A 674 -14.76 -33.92 -27.07
N THR A 675 -15.15 -33.29 -25.96
CA THR A 675 -15.85 -31.99 -25.89
C THR A 675 -15.44 -31.31 -24.58
N GLY A 676 -15.35 -29.99 -24.56
CA GLY A 676 -15.04 -29.23 -23.34
C GLY A 676 -16.31 -28.83 -22.59
N GLU A 677 -16.31 -28.96 -21.28
CA GLU A 677 -17.28 -28.34 -20.37
C GLU A 677 -16.60 -28.01 -19.03
N LEU A 678 -17.13 -27.03 -18.31
CA LEU A 678 -16.45 -26.40 -17.17
C LEU A 678 -16.57 -27.22 -15.86
N PRO A 679 -15.57 -27.19 -14.97
CA PRO A 679 -15.72 -27.73 -13.63
C PRO A 679 -16.74 -26.91 -12.83
N GLN A 680 -17.68 -27.58 -12.16
CA GLN A 680 -18.66 -26.93 -11.30
C GLN A 680 -18.03 -26.47 -9.98
N THR A 681 -18.46 -25.31 -9.48
CA THR A 681 -18.13 -24.81 -8.14
C THR A 681 -19.32 -25.01 -7.20
N SER A 682 -19.12 -25.80 -6.13
CA SER A 682 -20.09 -25.91 -5.03
C SER A 682 -19.81 -24.86 -3.96
N GLU A 683 -20.63 -23.81 -3.97
CA GLU A 683 -20.95 -22.87 -2.88
C GLU A 683 -19.90 -22.55 -1.79
N GLN A 684 -19.53 -21.26 -1.74
CA GLN A 684 -19.67 -20.50 -0.49
C GLN A 684 -20.29 -19.14 -0.83
N GLN A 685 -21.60 -18.99 -0.62
CA GLN A 685 -22.30 -17.74 -0.96
C GLN A 685 -22.11 -16.67 0.13
N SER A 686 -21.79 -15.44 -0.29
CA SER A 686 -21.85 -14.26 0.58
C SER A 686 -23.31 -13.79 0.76
N PRO A 687 -23.74 -13.44 1.98
CA PRO A 687 -25.16 -13.21 2.30
C PRO A 687 -25.81 -12.01 1.59
N LEU A 688 -25.05 -11.12 0.95
CA LEU A 688 -25.61 -9.97 0.21
C LEU A 688 -26.34 -10.37 -1.09
N ALA A 689 -25.97 -11.48 -1.73
CA ALA A 689 -26.52 -11.86 -3.04
C ALA A 689 -27.98 -12.36 -2.97
N VAL A 690 -28.38 -12.96 -1.84
CA VAL A 690 -29.67 -13.66 -1.69
C VAL A 690 -30.88 -12.70 -1.65
N ILE A 691 -30.67 -11.47 -1.18
CA ILE A 691 -31.76 -10.50 -0.96
C ILE A 691 -32.33 -9.96 -2.28
N ILE A 692 -31.51 -9.76 -3.31
CA ILE A 692 -31.95 -9.22 -4.61
C ILE A 692 -32.70 -10.30 -5.43
N GLY A 693 -32.28 -11.56 -5.36
CA GLY A 693 -32.94 -12.66 -6.07
C GLY A 693 -34.36 -12.97 -5.61
N LEU A 694 -34.65 -12.81 -4.32
CA LEU A 694 -35.96 -13.13 -3.73
C LEU A 694 -37.06 -12.10 -4.04
N ILE A 695 -36.72 -10.84 -4.26
CA ILE A 695 -37.70 -9.77 -4.55
C ILE A 695 -38.33 -9.97 -5.95
N SER A 696 -37.53 -10.38 -6.94
CA SER A 696 -37.98 -10.61 -8.32
C SER A 696 -39.00 -11.74 -8.49
N LEU A 697 -39.00 -12.74 -7.59
CA LEU A 697 -39.94 -13.86 -7.63
C LEU A 697 -41.30 -13.58 -6.98
N ILE A 698 -41.37 -12.62 -6.04
CA ILE A 698 -42.64 -12.26 -5.38
C ILE A 698 -43.51 -11.37 -6.29
N GLY A 699 -42.90 -10.51 -7.11
CA GLY A 699 -43.62 -9.65 -8.06
C GLY A 699 -44.42 -10.42 -9.12
N LEU A 700 -43.91 -11.55 -9.60
CA LEU A 700 -44.58 -12.38 -10.61
C LEU A 700 -45.67 -13.31 -10.01
N GLY A 701 -45.56 -13.70 -8.74
CA GLY A 701 -46.52 -14.59 -8.09
C GLY A 701 -47.92 -13.99 -7.89
N LEU A 702 -48.02 -12.67 -7.73
CA LEU A 702 -49.29 -12.00 -7.39
C LEU A 702 -50.16 -11.61 -8.61
N PHE A 703 -49.62 -11.64 -9.83
CA PHE A 703 -50.37 -11.31 -11.04
C PHE A 703 -51.31 -12.44 -11.50
N GLY A 704 -51.04 -13.69 -11.10
CA GLY A 704 -51.78 -14.88 -11.53
C GLY A 704 -53.12 -15.15 -10.83
N TRP A 705 -53.48 -14.39 -9.78
CA TRP A 705 -54.57 -14.78 -8.86
C TRP A 705 -55.86 -13.94 -8.94
N PHE A 706 -56.06 -13.17 -10.01
CA PHE A 706 -57.28 -12.34 -10.20
C PHE A 706 -58.01 -12.50 -11.54
N HIS A 707 -57.73 -13.57 -12.31
CA HIS A 707 -58.49 -13.91 -13.52
C HIS A 707 -59.04 -15.33 -13.48
N LYS A 708 -60.28 -15.49 -12.97
CA LYS A 708 -61.14 -16.62 -13.29
C LYS A 708 -62.62 -16.16 -13.29
N PRO A 709 -63.37 -16.32 -14.39
CA PRO A 709 -64.73 -15.83 -14.49
C PRO A 709 -65.73 -16.77 -13.82
N LEU A 710 -66.84 -16.22 -13.34
CA LEU A 710 -68.08 -16.92 -13.01
C LEU A 710 -69.27 -16.09 -13.51
N ASN A 711 -70.35 -16.80 -13.87
CA ASN A 711 -71.68 -16.24 -14.06
C ASN A 711 -72.32 -15.92 -12.70
#